data_AF-A0AAE0PYZ8-F1
#
_entry.id   AF-A0AAE0PYZ8-F1
#
_cell.length_a   1.000
_cell.length_b   1.000
_cell.length_c   1.000
_cell.angle_alpha   90.00
_cell.angle_beta   90.00
_cell.angle_gamma   90.00
#
_symmetry.space_group_name_H-M   'P 1'
#
loop_
_entity.id
_entity.type
_entity.pdbx_description
1 polymer ?
#
loop_
_entity_poly.entity_id
_entity_poly.type
_entity_poly.pdbx_seq_one_letter_code
_entity_poly.pdbx_strand_id
1 'polypeptide(L)'
;MRMRPGMNLVRSAVWKCRLRVSHGAFQTNQTIPKRTMCTETRNKWIRPAGYDTGIKTFNSLTKQKEPLVLAQEGRATWYSCGPTVYDHAHLGHAWMFFAFHLNSSYVRFDILQRILSRIFGINVTHVMVITDIDDKIIQRSIEATGKMGKCKDLSEFDKGQIVMARPLDQSISKTAALVGCSRSAVVLPPAVYMRVTEQIPQIVAFIEGIIRNGHAYTTSQGDVYFDTRSIGSRYGKLANMGNTAGESGISDKRDPRDFALWKAWKPLEPFWESPWGRGRPGWHIECSTIASSVFGSQLDIHSGGIDLAFPHHENEIAQCEAYHKCEQWGNYFLHSGHLHLKGSTEKMSKSLKNYITIKYKRHLSTTSNSQTPNSTMAKTKELSKDTRNKIVDLHQAGKTESAIGKQLGVKKSTVGAIIRKWKTYKTTDNLPRSGAPRKISPRGVKMITRTVSKNPRTTRGDLVNDLQRAGTKVRKATISNTLRHQGLKSCSARRVPLLKPVHVRARLKFARGHLDDPEEDWENVIWSDETKIELFGKNSTCRVWRRKNAELHPKNTIPTVKHGGLNIMLWGCFSAKGPGRLIRVKERMNGAMYREILSKNLLPSARALKMKRGWVFQHDNDPKHTARATKEWLRKKHFKVLEWPSQSPDLNPIKNLWRELKIRVAQRQPQNITALEEICMEEWAKLPATEFLQSYTANEFRLFCLLTKYRSAIDYSDASMNEALSTLSSISDFVHNAQAYMQGHLQCQDIHESFLWERLSVTQATVRAVLADDFDTPKAMDAIMNLIHHGNCQLQPVTKVDGTSRCPAVFGAMLSYIRDIMDALGVDLLDEKESPSAESSSILHNVVEQLVSFRSEVRNFALSVEDEATQDHHSSNIPQRKRPQPDRLPLLKACDALRNDLMPLGVHIKDRGTNSTWEIKQQQKGNRDNES
;
A
#
# COMPACT_ATOMS: atom_id res chain seq x y z
N MET A 1 -45.03 -32.00 35.94
CA MET A 1 -46.30 -32.44 36.58
C MET A 1 -46.76 -33.69 35.81
N ARG A 2 -47.02 -34.87 36.36
CA ARG A 2 -47.18 -35.39 37.73
C ARG A 2 -46.51 -36.79 37.79
N MET A 3 -45.93 -37.09 38.97
CA MET A 3 -45.89 -38.36 39.75
C MET A 3 -45.87 -39.70 38.98
N ARG A 4 -45.08 -40.73 39.28
CA ARG A 4 -44.34 -41.29 40.45
C ARG A 4 -43.74 -42.65 39.94
N PRO A 5 -43.22 -43.60 40.74
CA PRO A 5 -42.30 -43.58 41.90
C PRO A 5 -41.20 -44.69 41.87
N GLY A 6 -40.26 -44.68 42.82
CA GLY A 6 -39.91 -45.90 43.57
C GLY A 6 -38.52 -46.57 43.41
N MET A 7 -37.79 -46.60 44.54
CA MET A 7 -37.01 -47.72 45.12
C MET A 7 -35.58 -48.10 44.60
N ASN A 8 -34.60 -47.81 45.46
CA ASN A 8 -33.67 -48.72 46.18
C ASN A 8 -32.64 -49.65 45.48
N LEU A 9 -31.45 -49.70 46.15
CA LEU A 9 -30.38 -50.72 46.20
C LEU A 9 -29.40 -50.83 45.01
N VAL A 10 -28.10 -51.18 45.09
CA VAL A 10 -27.00 -51.28 46.09
C VAL A 10 -25.78 -51.90 45.33
N ARG A 11 -24.55 -51.74 45.88
CA ARG A 11 -23.23 -52.39 45.56
C ARG A 11 -22.35 -51.59 44.58
N SER A 12 -21.13 -51.12 44.89
CA SER A 12 -19.95 -51.59 45.66
C SER A 12 -19.18 -52.78 45.07
N ALA A 13 -17.84 -52.57 45.00
CA ALA A 13 -16.73 -53.53 44.95
C ALA A 13 -16.42 -54.21 43.58
N VAL A 14 -15.19 -54.52 43.16
CA VAL A 14 -13.78 -54.16 43.44
C VAL A 14 -12.94 -55.12 42.57
N TRP A 15 -11.86 -54.60 41.97
CA TRP A 15 -10.60 -55.30 41.56
C TRP A 15 -10.57 -56.35 40.43
N LYS A 16 -9.47 -56.25 39.66
CA LYS A 16 -8.39 -57.24 39.40
C LYS A 16 -8.05 -57.52 37.91
N CYS A 17 -6.74 -57.37 37.65
CA CYS A 17 -5.87 -58.26 36.84
C CYS A 17 -6.07 -58.27 35.31
N ARG A 18 -5.07 -58.50 34.46
CA ARG A 18 -3.62 -58.71 34.60
C ARG A 18 -3.02 -58.64 33.19
N LEU A 19 -1.72 -58.35 33.16
CA LEU A 19 -0.78 -58.50 32.04
C LEU A 19 -0.94 -59.80 31.22
N ARG A 20 -0.62 -59.71 29.92
CA ARG A 20 0.12 -60.75 29.19
C ARG A 20 1.53 -60.23 28.89
N VAL A 21 2.52 -60.88 29.51
CA VAL A 21 3.94 -60.83 29.13
C VAL A 21 4.28 -62.19 28.57
N SER A 22 4.82 -62.22 27.36
CA SER A 22 5.65 -63.33 26.87
C SER A 22 7.11 -62.94 27.02
N HIS A 23 7.87 -63.82 27.66
CA HIS A 23 9.24 -63.65 28.12
C HIS A 23 10.26 -63.62 26.98
N GLY A 24 11.32 -62.83 27.18
CA GLY A 24 12.59 -62.92 26.47
C GLY A 24 13.65 -62.18 27.29
N ALA A 25 14.38 -62.94 28.11
CA ALA A 25 15.44 -62.47 28.99
C ALA A 25 16.64 -61.92 28.21
N PHE A 26 17.36 -60.92 28.75
CA PHE A 26 18.72 -61.15 29.28
C PHE A 26 19.28 -59.90 29.97
N GLN A 27 20.17 -60.20 30.91
CA GLN A 27 20.68 -59.38 32.01
C GLN A 27 21.45 -58.12 31.59
N THR A 28 21.23 -57.06 32.36
CA THR A 28 22.11 -55.92 32.53
C THR A 28 23.36 -56.34 33.31
N ASN A 29 24.54 -56.01 32.79
CA ASN A 29 25.70 -55.70 33.62
C ASN A 29 26.49 -54.53 33.01
N GLN A 30 26.89 -53.63 33.91
CA GLN A 30 27.38 -52.29 33.67
C GLN A 30 28.79 -52.26 33.07
N THR A 31 29.03 -51.29 32.19
CA THR A 31 30.27 -50.49 32.21
C THR A 31 29.96 -49.06 31.79
N ILE A 32 30.25 -48.13 32.70
CA ILE A 32 30.17 -46.67 32.54
C ILE A 32 31.27 -46.19 31.58
N PRO A 33 30.98 -45.32 30.60
CA PRO A 33 31.97 -44.37 30.11
C PRO A 33 31.66 -42.97 30.64
N LYS A 34 32.72 -42.39 31.20
CA LYS A 34 32.79 -41.06 31.79
C LYS A 34 32.35 -39.96 30.81
N ARG A 35 31.40 -39.17 31.29
CA ARG A 35 31.29 -37.70 31.19
C ARG A 35 32.24 -37.02 30.19
N THR A 36 31.72 -36.70 29.02
CA THR A 36 32.17 -35.53 28.25
C THR A 36 31.11 -34.45 28.44
N MET A 37 31.38 -33.46 29.28
CA MET A 37 30.54 -32.27 29.37
C MET A 37 30.69 -31.48 28.06
N CYS A 38 29.80 -31.72 27.10
CA CYS A 38 29.54 -30.77 26.04
C CYS A 38 28.61 -29.68 26.60
N THR A 39 29.20 -28.55 26.98
CA THR A 39 28.45 -27.30 27.20
C THR A 39 28.03 -26.72 25.85
N GLU A 40 26.88 -27.16 25.33
CA GLU A 40 26.19 -26.53 24.20
C GLU A 40 24.69 -26.36 24.49
N THR A 41 24.33 -25.52 25.45
CA THR A 41 22.94 -25.02 25.56
C THR A 41 22.76 -23.84 24.60
N ARG A 42 22.55 -24.13 23.32
CA ARG A 42 22.11 -23.14 22.32
C ARG A 42 20.59 -22.91 22.42
N ASN A 43 20.20 -21.64 22.37
CA ASN A 43 18.85 -21.08 22.21
C ASN A 43 17.84 -22.06 21.56
N LYS A 44 17.12 -22.83 22.38
CA LYS A 44 16.13 -23.81 21.91
C LYS A 44 14.75 -23.27 22.23
N TRP A 45 13.93 -23.09 21.19
CA TRP A 45 12.51 -22.78 21.33
C TRP A 45 11.82 -23.83 22.22
N ILE A 46 10.97 -23.36 23.11
CA ILE A 46 10.23 -24.19 24.07
C ILE A 46 8.82 -24.35 23.52
N ARG A 47 8.40 -25.59 23.28
CA ARG A 47 7.03 -25.86 22.85
C ARG A 47 6.05 -25.34 23.91
N PRO A 48 5.08 -24.47 23.55
CA PRO A 48 4.10 -23.97 24.50
C PRO A 48 3.28 -25.12 25.09
N ALA A 49 2.92 -25.01 26.37
CA ALA A 49 1.89 -25.86 26.97
C ALA A 49 0.51 -25.30 26.60
N GLY A 50 -0.41 -26.16 26.16
CA GLY A 50 -1.74 -25.73 25.76
C GLY A 50 -2.41 -26.69 24.78
N TYR A 51 -3.31 -26.15 23.98
CA TYR A 51 -4.18 -26.89 23.07
C TYR A 51 -3.58 -26.93 21.67
N ASP A 52 -3.32 -28.14 21.16
CA ASP A 52 -2.85 -28.34 19.78
C ASP A 52 -4.01 -28.10 18.81
N THR A 53 -3.83 -27.13 17.90
CA THR A 53 -4.86 -26.76 16.92
C THR A 53 -4.91 -27.71 15.72
N GLY A 54 -3.93 -28.61 15.56
CA GLY A 54 -3.74 -29.41 14.35
C GLY A 54 -3.14 -28.62 13.18
N ILE A 55 -2.85 -27.34 13.36
CA ILE A 55 -2.21 -26.46 12.37
C ILE A 55 -0.70 -26.49 12.62
N LYS A 56 0.10 -26.51 11.56
CA LYS A 56 1.55 -26.27 11.60
C LYS A 56 1.84 -24.89 11.03
N THR A 57 2.72 -24.14 11.66
CA THR A 57 3.15 -22.82 11.18
C THR A 57 4.66 -22.74 11.17
N PHE A 58 5.23 -22.09 10.15
CA PHE A 58 6.66 -21.84 10.13
C PHE A 58 7.04 -20.78 11.15
N ASN A 59 7.85 -21.18 12.13
CA ASN A 59 8.33 -20.29 13.16
C ASN A 59 9.70 -19.73 12.78
N SER A 60 9.80 -18.40 12.68
CA SER A 60 11.07 -17.75 12.33
C SER A 60 12.15 -17.93 13.39
N LEU A 61 11.77 -18.22 14.65
CA LEU A 61 12.71 -18.56 15.72
C LEU A 61 13.43 -19.88 15.46
N THR A 62 12.70 -20.92 15.04
CA THR A 62 13.28 -22.26 14.82
C THR A 62 13.72 -22.48 13.38
N LYS A 63 13.24 -21.64 12.45
CA LYS A 63 13.35 -21.81 11.00
C LYS A 63 12.77 -23.14 10.52
N GLN A 64 11.79 -23.67 11.25
CA GLN A 64 11.09 -24.93 10.96
C GLN A 64 9.58 -24.76 11.14
N LYS A 65 8.81 -25.73 10.64
CA LYS A 65 7.36 -25.77 10.85
C LYS A 65 7.08 -26.43 12.19
N GLU A 66 6.46 -25.67 13.10
CA GLU A 66 6.10 -26.12 14.43
C GLU A 66 4.57 -26.30 14.52
N PRO A 67 4.06 -27.24 15.34
CA PRO A 67 2.63 -27.30 15.65
C PRO A 67 2.21 -26.02 16.39
N LEU A 68 1.12 -25.40 15.95
CA LEU A 68 0.51 -24.23 16.57
C LEU A 68 -0.28 -24.68 17.80
N VAL A 69 0.30 -24.45 18.97
CA VAL A 69 -0.28 -24.75 20.27
C VAL A 69 -0.67 -23.44 20.93
N LEU A 70 -1.95 -23.30 21.28
CA LEU A 70 -2.50 -22.08 21.88
C LEU A 70 -2.60 -22.23 23.40
N ALA A 71 -2.31 -21.15 24.12
CA ALA A 71 -2.45 -21.14 25.58
C ALA A 71 -3.90 -21.38 26.06
N GLN A 72 -4.88 -20.91 25.28
CA GLN A 72 -6.32 -21.07 25.55
C GLN A 72 -6.99 -21.80 24.40
N GLU A 73 -7.92 -22.70 24.72
CA GLU A 73 -8.66 -23.46 23.72
C GLU A 73 -9.43 -22.54 22.78
N GLY A 74 -9.23 -22.70 21.47
CA GLY A 74 -9.93 -21.92 20.45
C GLY A 74 -9.63 -20.41 20.43
N ARG A 75 -8.63 -19.91 21.17
CA ARG A 75 -8.30 -18.47 21.21
C ARG A 75 -6.81 -18.22 21.01
N ALA A 76 -6.48 -17.40 20.01
CA ALA A 76 -5.12 -16.98 19.72
C ALA A 76 -4.91 -15.49 20.05
N THR A 77 -3.82 -15.19 20.77
CA THR A 77 -3.32 -13.83 20.96
C THR A 77 -2.36 -13.45 19.84
N TRP A 78 -2.63 -12.34 19.15
CA TRP A 78 -1.84 -11.91 18.00
C TRP A 78 -1.45 -10.44 18.13
N TYR A 79 -0.14 -10.16 18.07
CA TYR A 79 0.38 -8.80 17.94
C TYR A 79 1.07 -8.59 16.58
N SER A 80 0.82 -7.45 15.92
CA SER A 80 1.52 -7.09 14.68
C SER A 80 2.12 -5.69 14.73
N CYS A 81 3.35 -5.55 14.22
CA CYS A 81 3.97 -4.25 14.01
C CYS A 81 3.26 -3.47 12.89
N GLY A 82 2.84 -2.24 13.18
CA GLY A 82 2.10 -1.39 12.23
C GLY A 82 2.96 -0.27 11.61
N PRO A 83 2.33 0.68 10.89
CA PRO A 83 3.04 1.63 10.04
C PRO A 83 3.60 2.86 10.80
N THR A 84 4.72 3.42 10.31
CA THR A 84 5.25 4.73 10.72
C THR A 84 4.67 5.88 9.86
N VAL A 85 3.94 6.82 10.46
CA VAL A 85 3.13 7.83 9.74
C VAL A 85 3.86 9.14 9.39
N TYR A 86 4.97 9.08 8.64
CA TYR A 86 5.91 10.21 8.48
C TYR A 86 5.85 11.07 7.20
N ASP A 87 4.92 10.89 6.25
CA ASP A 87 4.86 11.71 5.01
C ASP A 87 3.41 12.08 4.63
N HIS A 88 3.21 13.06 3.73
CA HIS A 88 1.89 13.53 3.28
C HIS A 88 0.97 12.37 2.87
N ALA A 89 -0.18 12.29 3.54
CA ALA A 89 -1.43 11.87 2.94
C ALA A 89 -1.98 13.08 2.16
N HIS A 90 -2.21 12.95 0.86
CA HIS A 90 -2.90 13.97 0.06
C HIS A 90 -4.32 13.49 -0.21
N LEU A 91 -5.32 14.36 0.05
CA LEU A 91 -6.75 14.26 -0.34
C LEU A 91 -7.23 12.84 -0.66
N GLY A 92 -7.11 12.00 0.36
CA GLY A 92 -7.22 10.56 0.27
C GLY A 92 -7.14 10.01 1.68
N HIS A 93 -7.92 10.56 2.61
CA HIS A 93 -8.04 9.97 3.94
C HIS A 93 -8.82 8.64 3.90
N ALA A 94 -9.55 8.36 2.82
CA ALA A 94 -9.98 7.00 2.42
C ALA A 94 -8.83 6.14 1.85
N TRP A 95 -7.73 6.75 1.42
CA TRP A 95 -6.61 6.10 0.73
C TRP A 95 -5.63 5.41 1.68
N MET A 96 -5.65 5.72 2.98
CA MET A 96 -4.89 4.94 3.99
C MET A 96 -5.48 3.53 4.14
N PHE A 97 -6.80 3.38 3.96
CA PHE A 97 -7.45 2.07 3.89
C PHE A 97 -7.01 1.30 2.65
N PHE A 98 -6.98 1.96 1.48
CA PHE A 98 -6.43 1.36 0.25
C PHE A 98 -4.91 1.07 0.32
N ALA A 99 -4.12 1.91 0.98
CA ALA A 99 -2.68 1.67 1.17
C ALA A 99 -2.42 0.53 2.19
N PHE A 100 -3.30 0.35 3.16
CA PHE A 100 -3.32 -0.83 4.03
C PHE A 100 -3.71 -2.08 3.23
N HIS A 101 -4.67 -1.94 2.32
CA HIS A 101 -5.12 -2.94 1.35
C HIS A 101 -4.09 -3.32 0.28
N LEU A 102 -3.07 -2.48 0.04
CA LEU A 102 -2.07 -2.69 -1.03
C LEU A 102 -0.65 -2.89 -0.48
N ASN A 103 -0.45 -2.85 0.85
CA ASN A 103 0.77 -3.40 1.44
C ASN A 103 0.61 -4.92 1.54
N SER A 104 1.32 -5.63 0.67
CA SER A 104 1.29 -7.09 0.59
C SER A 104 1.49 -7.78 1.96
N SER A 105 2.22 -7.17 2.90
CA SER A 105 2.37 -7.75 4.25
C SER A 105 1.07 -7.75 5.04
N TYR A 106 0.30 -6.65 5.05
CA TYR A 106 -0.96 -6.58 5.80
C TYR A 106 -2.05 -7.43 5.15
N VAL A 107 -2.12 -7.47 3.81
CA VAL A 107 -3.04 -8.37 3.09
C VAL A 107 -2.76 -9.84 3.41
N ARG A 108 -1.49 -10.24 3.44
CA ARG A 108 -1.12 -11.61 3.81
C ARG A 108 -1.47 -11.94 5.25
N PHE A 109 -1.24 -11.04 6.21
CA PHE A 109 -1.62 -11.29 7.60
C PHE A 109 -3.14 -11.34 7.79
N ASP A 110 -3.90 -10.53 7.06
CA ASP A 110 -5.37 -10.63 7.01
C ASP A 110 -5.83 -11.98 6.44
N ILE A 111 -5.21 -12.47 5.36
CA ILE A 111 -5.49 -13.82 4.83
C ILE A 111 -5.23 -14.88 5.90
N LEU A 112 -4.11 -14.82 6.62
CA LEU A 112 -3.80 -15.76 7.70
C LEU A 112 -4.81 -15.68 8.86
N GLN A 113 -5.16 -14.47 9.30
CA GLN A 113 -6.17 -14.26 10.34
C GLN A 113 -7.53 -14.82 9.93
N ARG A 114 -7.92 -14.65 8.66
CA ARG A 114 -9.14 -15.21 8.11
C ARG A 114 -9.12 -16.73 8.03
N ILE A 115 -7.99 -17.34 7.64
CA ILE A 115 -7.84 -18.80 7.64
C ILE A 115 -8.03 -19.34 9.07
N LEU A 116 -7.35 -18.75 10.06
CA LEU A 116 -7.51 -19.16 11.47
C LEU A 116 -8.95 -19.04 11.95
N SER A 117 -9.59 -17.89 11.70
CA SER A 117 -10.94 -17.60 12.22
C SER A 117 -12.07 -18.29 11.46
N ARG A 118 -12.10 -18.19 10.12
CA ARG A 118 -13.23 -18.66 9.31
C ARG A 118 -13.12 -20.13 8.93
N ILE A 119 -11.92 -20.70 8.81
CA ILE A 119 -11.71 -22.09 8.38
C ILE A 119 -11.44 -23.01 9.58
N PHE A 120 -10.63 -22.56 10.53
CA PHE A 120 -10.28 -23.33 11.72
C PHE A 120 -11.06 -22.96 12.99
N GLY A 121 -11.91 -21.93 12.94
CA GLY A 121 -12.77 -21.54 14.06
C GLY A 121 -12.02 -20.96 15.26
N ILE A 122 -10.78 -20.49 15.06
CA ILE A 122 -9.95 -19.92 16.13
C ILE A 122 -10.27 -18.44 16.29
N ASN A 123 -10.68 -18.03 17.49
CA ASN A 123 -10.93 -16.63 17.80
C ASN A 123 -9.60 -15.88 17.98
N VAL A 124 -9.30 -14.95 17.07
CA VAL A 124 -8.04 -14.19 17.08
C VAL A 124 -8.24 -12.83 17.74
N THR A 125 -7.57 -12.61 18.87
CA THR A 125 -7.46 -11.27 19.49
C THR A 125 -6.23 -10.57 18.91
N HIS A 126 -6.44 -9.78 17.86
CA HIS A 126 -5.37 -9.10 17.12
C HIS A 126 -5.20 -7.64 17.57
N VAL A 127 -3.98 -7.26 17.95
CA VAL A 127 -3.60 -5.88 18.32
C VAL A 127 -2.49 -5.38 17.40
N MET A 128 -2.57 -4.12 17.02
CA MET A 128 -1.56 -3.48 16.18
C MET A 128 -1.21 -2.08 16.68
N VAL A 129 0.08 -1.75 16.66
CA VAL A 129 0.60 -0.42 16.99
C VAL A 129 0.57 0.53 15.80
N ILE A 130 0.38 1.82 16.07
CA ILE A 130 0.63 2.90 15.12
C ILE A 130 1.80 3.74 15.64
N THR A 131 2.94 3.69 14.93
CA THR A 131 4.11 4.51 15.26
C THR A 131 3.91 5.93 14.74
N ASP A 132 3.40 6.80 15.62
CA ASP A 132 3.10 8.21 15.37
C ASP A 132 4.18 9.18 15.89
N ILE A 133 5.26 8.63 16.46
CA ILE A 133 6.47 9.35 16.84
C ILE A 133 7.72 8.57 16.37
N ASP A 134 8.56 9.17 15.53
CA ASP A 134 9.82 8.58 15.05
C ASP A 134 10.74 9.67 14.47
N ASP A 135 12.05 9.38 14.36
CA ASP A 135 13.05 10.28 13.77
C ASP A 135 12.61 10.76 12.37
N LYS A 136 12.01 9.88 11.56
CA LYS A 136 11.52 10.22 10.20
C LYS A 136 10.32 11.18 10.25
N ILE A 137 9.41 11.00 11.21
CA ILE A 137 8.23 11.87 11.42
C ILE A 137 8.68 13.27 11.82
N ILE A 138 9.61 13.33 12.77
CA ILE A 138 10.18 14.59 13.27
C ILE A 138 10.90 15.32 12.14
N GLN A 139 11.78 14.64 11.42
CA GLN A 139 12.53 15.22 10.31
C GLN A 139 11.59 15.77 9.21
N ARG A 140 10.54 15.02 8.85
CA ARG A 140 9.58 15.48 7.84
C ARG A 140 8.74 16.66 8.33
N SER A 141 8.31 16.65 9.59
CA SER A 141 7.57 17.75 10.20
C SER A 141 8.36 19.05 10.16
N ILE A 142 9.67 18.97 10.49
CA ILE A 142 10.62 20.10 10.39
C ILE A 142 10.77 20.57 8.93
N GLU A 143 10.89 19.64 7.98
CA GLU A 143 11.01 19.95 6.55
C GLU A 143 9.78 20.64 5.96
N ALA A 144 8.58 20.23 6.39
CA ALA A 144 7.29 20.66 5.84
C ALA A 144 6.81 22.01 6.42
N THR A 145 6.94 22.22 7.73
CA THR A 145 6.39 23.42 8.39
C THR A 145 7.36 24.60 8.38
N GLY A 146 8.67 24.37 8.23
CA GLY A 146 9.68 25.42 8.25
C GLY A 146 9.73 26.24 9.54
N LYS A 147 9.01 25.84 10.59
CA LYS A 147 8.97 26.49 11.91
C LYS A 147 9.97 25.81 12.83
N MET A 148 10.93 26.60 13.31
CA MET A 148 11.86 26.25 14.37
C MET A 148 11.12 26.35 15.70
N GLY A 149 11.12 25.26 16.48
CA GLY A 149 10.29 25.04 17.67
C GLY A 149 10.13 26.23 18.62
N LYS A 150 8.87 26.52 18.93
CA LYS A 150 8.40 26.92 20.26
C LYS A 150 7.10 26.17 20.53
N CYS A 151 7.18 24.88 20.85
CA CYS A 151 6.07 24.19 21.49
C CYS A 151 6.48 23.97 22.94
N LYS A 152 6.00 24.87 23.81
CA LYS A 152 6.00 24.65 25.26
C LYS A 152 4.75 23.89 25.71
N ASP A 153 3.78 23.72 24.81
CA ASP A 153 2.55 22.98 25.05
C ASP A 153 2.40 21.86 24.03
N LEU A 154 2.26 20.63 24.54
CA LEU A 154 1.85 19.45 23.76
C LEU A 154 0.58 19.74 22.94
N SER A 155 -0.29 20.66 23.38
CA SER A 155 -1.56 21.02 22.73
C SER A 155 -1.44 21.75 21.38
N GLU A 156 -0.33 22.43 21.09
CA GLU A 156 -0.08 23.05 19.77
C GLU A 156 0.59 22.06 18.78
N PHE A 157 1.36 21.10 19.29
CA PHE A 157 1.88 19.98 18.52
C PHE A 157 0.77 18.99 18.16
N ASP A 158 -0.17 18.79 19.09
CA ASP A 158 -1.42 18.06 18.91
C ASP A 158 -2.16 18.61 17.68
N LYS A 159 -2.37 19.93 17.56
CA LYS A 159 -3.11 20.52 16.40
C LYS A 159 -2.46 20.28 15.03
N GLY A 160 -1.16 19.97 14.98
CA GLY A 160 -0.42 19.64 13.74
C GLY A 160 -0.39 18.14 13.40
N GLN A 161 -0.39 17.26 14.40
CA GLN A 161 -0.36 15.80 14.23
C GLN A 161 -1.75 15.12 14.35
N ILE A 162 -2.72 15.78 15.01
CA ILE A 162 -4.13 15.37 15.11
C ILE A 162 -4.79 15.21 13.72
N VAL A 163 -4.34 15.98 12.72
CA VAL A 163 -4.92 15.95 11.36
C VAL A 163 -4.56 14.66 10.60
N MET A 164 -3.53 13.91 11.04
CA MET A 164 -3.05 12.71 10.33
C MET A 164 -3.50 11.40 10.98
N ALA A 165 -3.83 11.39 12.28
CA ALA A 165 -4.15 10.17 13.02
C ALA A 165 -5.64 10.05 13.45
N ARG A 166 -6.35 11.15 13.76
CA ARG A 166 -7.80 11.08 14.10
C ARG A 166 -8.73 10.55 13.00
N PRO A 167 -8.45 10.68 11.68
CA PRO A 167 -9.36 10.15 10.66
C PRO A 167 -9.44 8.62 10.62
N LEU A 168 -8.56 7.87 11.30
CA LEU A 168 -8.49 6.42 11.15
C LEU A 168 -9.69 5.69 11.77
N ASP A 169 -10.11 6.08 12.99
CA ASP A 169 -11.13 5.35 13.75
C ASP A 169 -12.56 5.54 13.20
N GLN A 170 -12.85 6.68 12.57
CA GLN A 170 -14.17 6.97 11.98
C GLN A 170 -14.30 6.55 10.50
N SER A 171 -13.18 6.16 9.87
CA SER A 171 -13.10 5.88 8.43
C SER A 171 -13.23 4.39 8.08
N ILE A 172 -12.99 3.48 9.04
CA ILE A 172 -13.12 2.02 8.83
C ILE A 172 -14.54 1.63 8.41
N SER A 173 -15.56 2.11 9.12
CA SER A 173 -16.96 1.76 8.84
C SER A 173 -17.58 2.54 7.68
N LYS A 174 -17.07 3.73 7.35
CA LYS A 174 -17.61 4.57 6.26
C LYS A 174 -17.00 4.25 4.91
N THR A 175 -15.73 3.83 4.87
CA THR A 175 -15.02 3.54 3.60
C THR A 175 -15.47 2.23 2.95
N ALA A 176 -15.88 1.23 3.73
CA ALA A 176 -16.49 -0.01 3.20
C ALA A 176 -17.83 0.26 2.47
N ALA A 177 -18.57 1.30 2.87
CA ALA A 177 -19.78 1.73 2.18
C ALA A 177 -19.50 2.61 0.94
N LEU A 178 -18.36 3.32 0.91
CA LEU A 178 -17.99 4.28 -0.14
C LEU A 178 -17.37 3.64 -1.40
N VAL A 179 -16.92 2.38 -1.33
CA VAL A 179 -16.19 1.72 -2.43
C VAL A 179 -17.05 0.68 -3.17
N GLY A 180 -18.28 0.42 -2.72
CA GLY A 180 -19.14 -0.61 -3.33
C GLY A 180 -18.50 -2.01 -3.31
N CYS A 181 -17.68 -2.29 -2.29
CA CYS A 181 -16.97 -3.56 -2.14
C CYS A 181 -17.53 -4.24 -0.89
N SER A 182 -17.92 -5.51 -0.96
CA SER A 182 -18.50 -6.16 0.22
C SER A 182 -17.54 -6.14 1.42
N ARG A 183 -18.10 -6.27 2.62
CA ARG A 183 -17.34 -6.35 3.89
C ARG A 183 -16.22 -7.39 3.86
N SER A 184 -16.32 -8.41 3.02
CA SER A 184 -15.33 -9.47 2.90
C SER A 184 -14.09 -9.09 2.09
N ALA A 185 -14.21 -8.15 1.16
CA ALA A 185 -13.10 -7.69 0.34
C ALA A 185 -12.18 -6.69 1.06
N VAL A 186 -12.55 -6.19 2.25
CA VAL A 186 -11.77 -5.25 3.08
C VAL A 186 -10.84 -6.00 4.06
N VAL A 187 -9.61 -5.52 4.28
CA VAL A 187 -8.69 -6.12 5.28
C VAL A 187 -9.37 -6.02 6.64
N LEU A 188 -9.45 -7.13 7.37
CA LEU A 188 -10.05 -7.15 8.70
C LEU A 188 -9.29 -6.17 9.61
N PRO A 189 -9.99 -5.26 10.30
CA PRO A 189 -9.34 -4.43 11.28
C PRO A 189 -8.86 -5.31 12.45
N PRO A 190 -7.71 -4.98 13.07
CA PRO A 190 -7.35 -5.53 14.37
C PRO A 190 -8.46 -5.20 15.38
N ALA A 191 -8.53 -5.99 16.45
CA ALA A 191 -9.45 -5.73 17.56
C ALA A 191 -9.14 -4.38 18.23
N VAL A 192 -7.86 -3.98 18.29
CA VAL A 192 -7.42 -2.71 18.87
C VAL A 192 -6.25 -2.12 18.08
N TYR A 193 -6.35 -0.83 17.76
CA TYR A 193 -5.21 0.01 17.36
C TYR A 193 -4.70 0.79 18.57
N MET A 194 -3.39 0.79 18.81
CA MET A 194 -2.79 1.56 19.90
C MET A 194 -1.72 2.52 19.36
N ARG A 195 -1.78 3.79 19.75
CA ARG A 195 -0.83 4.82 19.31
C ARG A 195 0.29 4.97 20.32
N VAL A 196 1.51 5.18 19.84
CA VAL A 196 2.68 5.29 20.71
C VAL A 196 2.60 6.52 21.61
N THR A 197 2.17 7.66 21.06
CA THR A 197 2.05 8.93 21.83
C THR A 197 1.08 8.84 23.02
N GLU A 198 0.11 7.93 22.98
CA GLU A 198 -0.88 7.71 24.04
C GLU A 198 -0.36 6.75 25.13
N GLN A 199 0.72 6.02 24.87
CA GLN A 199 1.25 4.96 25.74
C GLN A 199 2.59 5.34 26.41
N ILE A 200 2.97 6.62 26.36
CA ILE A 200 4.24 7.10 26.91
C ILE A 200 4.41 6.78 28.41
N PRO A 201 3.41 6.98 29.30
CA PRO A 201 3.55 6.61 30.71
C PRO A 201 3.87 5.12 30.91
N GLN A 202 3.20 4.25 30.14
CA GLN A 202 3.42 2.81 30.15
C GLN A 202 4.83 2.47 29.66
N ILE A 203 5.31 3.15 28.62
CA ILE A 203 6.66 2.94 28.08
C ILE A 203 7.71 3.32 29.13
N VAL A 204 7.54 4.46 29.81
CA VAL A 204 8.45 4.88 30.89
C VAL A 204 8.47 3.82 32.01
N ALA A 205 7.30 3.38 32.48
CA ALA A 205 7.22 2.34 33.52
C ALA A 205 7.85 1.01 33.08
N PHE A 206 7.71 0.64 31.80
CA PHE A 206 8.31 -0.56 31.24
C PHE A 206 9.84 -0.48 31.22
N ILE A 207 10.39 0.67 30.80
CA ILE A 207 11.84 0.93 30.84
C ILE A 207 12.38 0.90 32.27
N GLU A 208 11.68 1.50 33.24
CA GLU A 208 12.04 1.40 34.67
C GLU A 208 12.09 -0.05 35.15
N GLY A 209 11.14 -0.90 34.69
CA GLY A 209 11.15 -2.34 34.97
C GLY A 209 12.39 -3.04 34.42
N ILE A 210 12.80 -2.75 33.18
CA ILE A 210 14.02 -3.30 32.58
C ILE A 210 15.27 -2.85 33.36
N ILE A 211 15.35 -1.58 33.76
CA ILE A 211 16.45 -1.05 34.58
C ILE A 211 16.49 -1.76 35.94
N ARG A 212 15.33 -1.89 36.61
CA ARG A 212 15.20 -2.59 37.91
C ARG A 212 15.66 -4.04 37.83
N ASN A 213 15.43 -4.69 36.68
CA ASN A 213 15.87 -6.06 36.42
C ASN A 213 17.35 -6.16 36.02
N GLY A 214 18.08 -5.05 35.92
CA GLY A 214 19.52 -5.02 35.61
C GLY A 214 19.86 -5.14 34.13
N HIS A 215 18.89 -4.93 33.23
CA HIS A 215 19.05 -5.11 31.79
C HIS A 215 19.16 -3.81 30.99
N ALA A 216 19.12 -2.65 31.66
CA ALA A 216 19.29 -1.35 31.04
C ALA A 216 20.06 -0.40 31.95
N TYR A 217 20.66 0.64 31.36
CA TYR A 217 21.41 1.66 32.08
C TYR A 217 21.16 3.05 31.51
N THR A 218 21.25 4.04 32.38
CA THR A 218 21.09 5.47 32.06
C THR A 218 22.45 6.10 31.79
N THR A 219 22.52 7.03 30.84
CA THR A 219 23.72 7.85 30.60
C THR A 219 23.60 9.20 31.31
N SER A 220 24.73 9.88 31.49
CA SER A 220 24.75 11.24 32.05
C SER A 220 24.02 12.27 31.18
N GLN A 221 23.74 11.95 29.90
CA GLN A 221 23.02 12.82 28.97
C GLN A 221 21.50 12.59 28.97
N GLY A 222 21.01 11.59 29.73
CA GLY A 222 19.58 11.26 29.82
C GLY A 222 19.09 10.21 28.81
N ASP A 223 20.00 9.58 28.05
CA ASP A 223 19.66 8.41 27.23
C ASP A 223 19.54 7.16 28.12
N VAL A 224 18.67 6.24 27.73
CA VAL A 224 18.59 4.90 28.33
C VAL A 224 18.85 3.86 27.25
N TYR A 225 19.85 3.01 27.49
CA TYR A 225 20.22 1.93 26.59
C TYR A 225 19.93 0.56 27.20
N PHE A 226 19.52 -0.38 26.35
CA PHE A 226 19.45 -1.79 26.70
C PHE A 226 20.84 -2.41 26.70
N ASP A 227 21.22 -3.09 27.77
CA ASP A 227 22.51 -3.77 27.87
C ASP A 227 22.42 -5.16 27.23
N THR A 228 22.87 -5.27 25.99
CA THR A 228 22.84 -6.55 25.25
C THR A 228 23.73 -7.63 25.86
N ARG A 229 24.71 -7.29 26.71
CA ARG A 229 25.52 -8.30 27.40
C ARG A 229 24.77 -8.90 28.59
N SER A 230 23.89 -8.12 29.23
CA SER A 230 23.12 -8.59 30.39
C SER A 230 22.17 -9.75 30.06
N ILE A 231 21.68 -9.82 28.82
CA ILE A 231 20.81 -10.92 28.35
C ILE A 231 21.62 -12.13 27.82
N GLY A 232 22.92 -11.93 27.58
CA GLY A 232 23.87 -12.99 27.26
C GLY A 232 23.59 -13.72 25.95
N SER A 233 23.71 -15.05 25.98
CA SER A 233 23.50 -15.92 24.82
C SER A 233 22.07 -15.93 24.29
N ARG A 234 21.10 -15.41 25.06
CA ARG A 234 19.68 -15.33 24.67
C ARG A 234 19.39 -14.25 23.61
N TYR A 235 20.32 -13.34 23.33
CA TYR A 235 20.19 -12.38 22.23
C TYR A 235 20.64 -12.98 20.89
N GLY A 236 19.91 -12.71 19.81
CA GLY A 236 20.20 -13.26 18.48
C GLY A 236 19.43 -14.55 18.18
N LYS A 237 18.18 -14.66 18.62
CA LYS A 237 17.31 -15.82 18.36
C LYS A 237 16.77 -15.85 16.93
N LEU A 238 16.58 -14.69 16.27
CA LEU A 238 16.04 -14.59 14.91
C LEU A 238 17.14 -14.49 13.85
N ALA A 239 18.22 -13.74 14.12
CA ALA A 239 19.33 -13.56 13.19
C ALA A 239 20.64 -14.18 13.71
N ASN A 240 21.31 -14.98 12.88
CA ASN A 240 22.67 -15.45 13.18
C ASN A 240 23.59 -14.24 13.22
N MET A 241 24.14 -13.93 14.40
CA MET A 241 25.07 -12.83 14.65
C MET A 241 26.43 -13.09 13.98
N GLY A 242 26.47 -13.07 12.66
CA GLY A 242 27.68 -12.91 11.87
C GLY A 242 27.90 -11.42 11.58
N ASN A 243 28.67 -10.75 12.43
CA ASN A 243 29.21 -9.40 12.25
C ASN A 243 28.24 -8.33 11.69
N THR A 244 27.41 -7.74 12.56
CA THR A 244 26.79 -6.44 12.28
C THR A 244 27.62 -5.32 12.89
N ALA A 245 28.16 -4.46 12.02
CA ALA A 245 28.86 -3.24 12.39
C ALA A 245 27.90 -2.28 13.10
N GLY A 246 28.20 -1.96 14.36
CA GLY A 246 27.49 -0.92 15.09
C GLY A 246 27.58 0.44 14.37
N GLU A 247 26.56 1.27 14.54
CA GLU A 247 26.56 2.64 14.01
C GLU A 247 27.83 3.38 14.45
N SER A 248 28.64 3.76 13.47
CA SER A 248 29.87 4.53 13.67
C SER A 248 29.52 5.96 14.13
N GLY A 249 29.49 6.19 15.44
CA GLY A 249 29.34 7.51 16.06
C GLY A 249 29.85 7.52 17.50
N ILE A 250 30.23 8.70 18.01
CA ILE A 250 30.56 8.91 19.42
C ILE A 250 29.29 8.61 20.23
N SER A 251 29.19 7.43 20.82
CA SER A 251 28.03 7.02 21.61
C SER A 251 28.46 6.68 23.03
N ASP A 252 27.69 7.14 24.02
CA ASP A 252 27.86 6.82 25.45
C ASP A 252 27.43 5.37 25.79
N LYS A 253 27.36 4.49 24.78
CA LYS A 253 27.01 3.07 24.92
C LYS A 253 28.17 2.27 25.50
N ARG A 254 27.86 1.36 26.41
CA ARG A 254 28.80 0.40 27.00
C ARG A 254 29.21 -0.69 25.99
N ASP A 255 28.31 -1.09 25.09
CA ASP A 255 28.56 -2.03 23.99
C ASP A 255 27.98 -1.45 22.67
N PRO A 256 28.68 -1.57 21.52
CA PRO A 256 28.16 -1.12 20.22
C PRO A 256 26.82 -1.74 19.80
N ARG A 257 26.48 -2.93 20.32
CA ARG A 257 25.22 -3.62 20.06
C ARG A 257 24.05 -3.06 20.88
N ASP A 258 24.33 -2.28 21.93
CA ASP A 258 23.29 -1.68 22.76
C ASP A 258 22.41 -0.74 21.94
N PHE A 259 21.11 -0.79 22.18
CA PHE A 259 20.11 0.00 21.47
C PHE A 259 19.29 0.86 22.44
N ALA A 260 18.81 2.01 21.94
CA ALA A 260 18.14 2.99 22.77
C ALA A 260 16.73 2.52 23.14
N LEU A 261 16.44 2.53 24.45
CA LEU A 261 15.10 2.44 25.01
C LEU A 261 14.46 3.82 25.11
N TRP A 262 15.24 4.81 25.55
CA TRP A 262 14.84 6.21 25.63
C TRP A 262 15.94 7.07 25.02
N LYS A 263 15.56 7.97 24.12
CA LYS A 263 16.47 8.93 23.50
C LYS A 263 16.31 10.27 24.20
N ALA A 264 17.41 10.82 24.70
CA ALA A 264 17.46 12.15 25.30
C ALA A 264 17.01 13.20 24.29
N TRP A 265 16.30 14.21 24.79
CA TRP A 265 15.75 15.27 23.96
C TRP A 265 16.85 16.08 23.30
N LYS A 266 16.68 16.28 21.99
CA LYS A 266 17.50 17.22 21.21
C LYS A 266 16.69 18.48 20.95
N PRO A 267 17.34 19.66 20.89
CA PRO A 267 16.65 20.89 20.53
C PRO A 267 15.82 20.70 19.26
N LEU A 268 14.53 21.08 19.33
CA LEU A 268 13.55 21.08 18.22
C LEU A 268 12.81 19.76 17.98
N GLU A 269 13.08 18.72 18.77
CA GLU A 269 12.27 17.50 18.78
C GLU A 269 11.11 17.63 19.79
N PRO A 270 9.97 16.92 19.60
CA PRO A 270 9.00 16.72 20.67
C PRO A 270 9.63 15.92 21.82
N PHE A 271 9.13 16.13 23.04
CA PHE A 271 9.60 15.42 24.22
C PHE A 271 8.47 15.15 25.21
N TRP A 272 8.74 14.19 26.06
CA TRP A 272 8.01 13.88 27.27
C TRP A 272 8.96 13.94 28.46
N GLU A 273 8.41 14.31 29.62
CA GLU A 273 9.15 14.23 30.88
C GLU A 273 9.30 12.76 31.30
N SER A 274 10.47 12.40 31.83
CA SER A 274 10.76 11.06 32.32
C SER A 274 11.74 11.14 33.51
N PRO A 275 11.89 10.07 34.31
CA PRO A 275 12.87 10.00 35.41
C PRO A 275 14.32 10.29 34.98
N TRP A 276 14.63 10.12 33.69
CA TRP A 276 15.97 10.33 33.13
C TRP A 276 16.11 11.69 32.43
N GLY A 277 15.13 12.57 32.60
CA GLY A 277 15.04 13.86 31.93
C GLY A 277 14.16 13.83 30.69
N ARG A 278 14.16 14.94 29.94
CA ARG A 278 13.34 15.10 28.75
C ARG A 278 13.84 14.20 27.63
N GLY A 279 12.92 13.50 26.97
CA GLY A 279 13.25 12.67 25.82
C GLY A 279 12.03 12.05 25.16
N ARG A 280 12.25 10.93 24.48
CA ARG A 280 11.21 10.20 23.75
C ARG A 280 11.58 8.71 23.63
N PRO A 281 10.61 7.82 23.36
CA PRO A 281 10.89 6.40 23.20
C PRO A 281 11.81 6.11 22.01
N GLY A 282 12.55 5.01 22.12
CA GLY A 282 13.22 4.37 21.00
C GLY A 282 12.28 3.44 20.22
N TRP A 283 12.52 3.27 18.92
CA TRP A 283 11.62 2.55 18.01
C TRP A 283 11.14 1.16 18.50
N HIS A 284 12.02 0.39 19.15
CA HIS A 284 11.71 -0.98 19.57
C HIS A 284 10.85 -1.05 20.84
N ILE A 285 11.06 -0.14 21.80
CA ILE A 285 10.42 -0.22 23.13
C ILE A 285 8.92 0.02 23.06
N GLU A 286 8.48 0.72 22.02
CA GLU A 286 7.09 1.03 21.71
C GLU A 286 6.28 -0.26 21.56
N CYS A 287 6.72 -1.15 20.68
CA CYS A 287 6.03 -2.41 20.41
C CYS A 287 6.07 -3.35 21.62
N SER A 288 7.22 -3.51 22.27
CA SER A 288 7.39 -4.33 23.46
C SER A 288 6.45 -3.93 24.59
N THR A 289 6.34 -2.62 24.84
CA THR A 289 5.47 -2.10 25.90
C THR A 289 4.01 -2.36 25.56
N ILE A 290 3.58 -2.03 24.35
CA ILE A 290 2.18 -2.16 23.94
C ILE A 290 1.76 -3.63 23.93
N ALA A 291 2.55 -4.50 23.31
CA ALA A 291 2.29 -5.94 23.29
C ALA A 291 2.24 -6.51 24.71
N SER A 292 3.17 -6.13 25.59
CA SER A 292 3.17 -6.55 27.00
C SER A 292 2.02 -5.95 27.81
N SER A 293 1.55 -4.75 27.50
CA SER A 293 0.43 -4.12 28.21
C SER A 293 -0.90 -4.86 27.97
N VAL A 294 -1.05 -5.48 26.80
CA VAL A 294 -2.27 -6.21 26.43
C VAL A 294 -2.16 -7.70 26.73
N PHE A 295 -1.02 -8.32 26.39
CA PHE A 295 -0.85 -9.78 26.46
C PHE A 295 0.09 -10.24 27.58
N GLY A 296 0.73 -9.32 28.30
CA GLY A 296 1.66 -9.66 29.38
C GLY A 296 2.87 -10.46 28.87
N SER A 297 3.20 -11.51 29.61
CA SER A 297 4.32 -12.42 29.32
C SER A 297 3.95 -13.57 28.37
N GLN A 298 2.70 -13.64 27.90
CA GLN A 298 2.18 -14.74 27.07
C GLN A 298 1.63 -14.20 25.75
N LEU A 299 2.43 -14.33 24.69
CA LEU A 299 2.01 -13.99 23.33
C LEU A 299 2.11 -15.23 22.42
N ASP A 300 1.01 -15.62 21.78
CA ASP A 300 1.02 -16.74 20.83
C ASP A 300 1.72 -16.32 19.53
N ILE A 301 1.18 -15.32 18.82
CA ILE A 301 1.63 -14.95 17.47
C ILE A 301 2.14 -13.50 17.46
N HIS A 302 3.36 -13.31 16.95
CA HIS A 302 3.93 -12.00 16.65
C HIS A 302 4.25 -11.90 15.15
N SER A 303 3.82 -10.85 14.46
CA SER A 303 3.98 -10.75 13.01
C SER A 303 4.49 -9.40 12.50
N GLY A 304 5.20 -9.44 11.36
CA GLY A 304 5.68 -8.24 10.66
C GLY A 304 6.43 -8.58 9.37
N GLY A 305 6.84 -7.56 8.60
CA GLY A 305 7.70 -7.79 7.43
C GLY A 305 9.01 -8.48 7.82
N ILE A 306 9.60 -9.30 6.94
CA ILE A 306 10.88 -9.98 7.23
C ILE A 306 12.04 -9.01 7.54
N ASP A 307 11.94 -7.74 7.12
CA ASP A 307 12.87 -6.67 7.52
C ASP A 307 12.76 -6.25 8.98
N LEU A 308 11.64 -6.54 9.63
CA LEU A 308 11.47 -6.29 11.06
C LEU A 308 12.07 -7.40 11.91
N ALA A 309 12.35 -8.59 11.35
CA ALA A 309 12.97 -9.68 12.10
C ALA A 309 14.27 -9.25 12.81
N PHE A 310 15.09 -8.43 12.12
CA PHE A 310 16.27 -7.81 12.71
C PHE A 310 16.47 -6.37 12.21
N PRO A 311 16.76 -5.40 13.09
CA PRO A 311 16.93 -5.56 14.54
C PRO A 311 15.62 -5.48 15.33
N HIS A 312 14.46 -5.22 14.70
CA HIS A 312 13.26 -4.79 15.43
C HIS A 312 12.68 -5.86 16.37
N HIS A 313 12.21 -6.99 15.85
CA HIS A 313 11.65 -8.08 16.65
C HIS A 313 12.70 -8.76 17.54
N GLU A 314 13.97 -8.82 17.12
CA GLU A 314 15.07 -9.30 17.96
C GLU A 314 15.22 -8.45 19.23
N ASN A 315 15.15 -7.12 19.08
CA ASN A 315 15.20 -6.19 20.21
C ASN A 315 13.94 -6.29 21.07
N GLU A 316 12.77 -6.52 20.47
CA GLU A 316 11.52 -6.72 21.23
C GLU A 316 11.55 -7.97 22.10
N ILE A 317 12.01 -9.10 21.55
CA ILE A 317 12.21 -10.34 22.31
C ILE A 317 13.11 -10.07 23.51
N ALA A 318 14.24 -9.41 23.30
CA ALA A 318 15.19 -9.09 24.37
C ALA A 318 14.58 -8.18 25.45
N GLN A 319 13.85 -7.14 25.04
CA GLN A 319 13.17 -6.21 25.95
C GLN A 319 12.09 -6.89 26.79
N CYS A 320 11.23 -7.68 26.16
CA CYS A 320 10.14 -8.37 26.83
C CYS A 320 10.63 -9.49 27.75
N GLU A 321 11.60 -10.30 27.33
CA GLU A 321 12.19 -11.35 28.18
C GLU A 321 12.94 -10.77 29.39
N ALA A 322 13.62 -9.63 29.20
CA ALA A 322 14.25 -8.89 30.29
C ALA A 322 13.22 -8.32 31.28
N TYR A 323 12.10 -7.79 30.78
CA TYR A 323 11.06 -7.20 31.62
C TYR A 323 10.27 -8.27 32.40
N HIS A 324 9.79 -9.30 31.72
CA HIS A 324 8.97 -10.37 32.30
C HIS A 324 9.78 -11.45 33.03
N LYS A 325 11.12 -11.41 32.93
CA LYS A 325 12.03 -12.43 33.49
C LYS A 325 11.69 -13.85 33.02
N CYS A 326 11.39 -13.99 31.73
CA CYS A 326 11.07 -15.26 31.09
C CYS A 326 12.13 -15.66 30.06
N GLU A 327 12.17 -16.94 29.69
CA GLU A 327 13.08 -17.45 28.65
C GLU A 327 12.50 -17.38 27.23
N GLN A 328 11.17 -17.30 27.13
CA GLN A 328 10.43 -17.18 25.87
C GLN A 328 9.20 -16.29 26.10
N TRP A 329 9.17 -15.14 25.46
CA TRP A 329 8.04 -14.21 25.53
C TRP A 329 6.97 -14.49 24.46
N GLY A 330 7.39 -14.60 23.20
CA GLY A 330 6.52 -14.91 22.07
C GLY A 330 6.73 -16.34 21.57
N ASN A 331 5.65 -17.06 21.30
CA ASN A 331 5.72 -18.46 20.89
C ASN A 331 6.02 -18.62 19.40
N TYR A 332 5.35 -17.84 18.53
CA TYR A 332 5.45 -17.97 17.08
C TYR A 332 5.70 -16.61 16.42
N PHE A 333 6.78 -16.52 15.62
CA PHE A 333 7.14 -15.31 14.87
C PHE A 333 6.92 -15.53 13.37
N LEU A 334 5.95 -14.81 12.80
CA LEU A 334 5.49 -14.96 11.42
C LEU A 334 5.95 -13.75 10.60
N HIS A 335 6.85 -13.98 9.64
CA HIS A 335 7.38 -12.91 8.79
C HIS A 335 6.92 -13.04 7.34
N SER A 336 6.43 -11.93 6.78
CA SER A 336 6.05 -11.86 5.36
C SER A 336 7.28 -11.61 4.47
N GLY A 337 7.34 -12.24 3.30
CA GLY A 337 8.43 -12.05 2.34
C GLY A 337 8.42 -10.66 1.69
N HIS A 338 9.56 -10.24 1.15
CA HIS A 338 9.69 -8.93 0.48
C HIS A 338 8.86 -8.83 -0.80
N LEU A 339 8.55 -7.59 -1.20
CA LEU A 339 8.04 -7.28 -2.53
C LEU A 339 9.18 -6.65 -3.35
N HIS A 340 9.52 -7.24 -4.49
CA HIS A 340 10.51 -6.72 -5.44
C HIS A 340 9.83 -6.23 -6.73
N LEU A 341 10.54 -5.43 -7.52
CA LEU A 341 10.17 -5.15 -8.90
C LEU A 341 11.00 -6.04 -9.83
N LYS A 342 10.35 -6.63 -10.85
CA LYS A 342 11.01 -7.50 -11.83
C LYS A 342 12.26 -6.84 -12.42
N GLY A 343 13.40 -7.53 -12.31
CA GLY A 343 14.71 -7.06 -12.82
C GLY A 343 15.61 -6.34 -11.80
N SER A 344 15.19 -6.22 -10.54
CA SER A 344 15.99 -5.65 -9.44
C SER A 344 16.19 -6.70 -8.34
N THR A 345 17.43 -6.92 -7.92
CA THR A 345 17.76 -7.69 -6.70
C THR A 345 17.54 -6.88 -5.41
N GLU A 346 17.21 -5.59 -5.53
CA GLU A 346 17.01 -4.68 -4.40
C GLU A 346 15.54 -4.64 -3.95
N LYS A 347 15.33 -4.81 -2.62
CA LYS A 347 14.05 -4.61 -1.92
C LYS A 347 13.41 -3.26 -2.26
N MET A 348 12.10 -3.23 -2.47
CA MET A 348 11.35 -1.98 -2.56
C MET A 348 11.37 -1.24 -1.20
N SER A 349 12.00 -0.06 -1.13
CA SER A 349 12.04 0.73 0.11
C SER A 349 12.14 2.23 -0.13
N LYS A 350 11.57 3.03 0.79
CA LYS A 350 11.66 4.50 0.74
C LYS A 350 13.09 5.02 0.82
N SER A 351 13.98 4.31 1.52
CA SER A 351 15.42 4.62 1.63
C SER A 351 16.18 4.44 0.31
N LEU A 352 15.83 3.42 -0.47
CA LEU A 352 16.45 3.14 -1.77
C LEU A 352 15.82 3.94 -2.92
N LYS A 353 14.74 4.70 -2.65
CA LYS A 353 13.98 5.48 -3.65
C LYS A 353 13.47 4.66 -4.85
N ASN A 354 13.47 3.34 -4.74
CA ASN A 354 12.98 2.38 -5.72
C ASN A 354 11.53 1.94 -5.42
N TYR A 355 10.80 2.72 -4.62
CA TYR A 355 9.40 2.48 -4.28
C TYR A 355 8.49 3.09 -5.33
N ILE A 356 7.55 2.30 -5.83
CA ILE A 356 6.44 2.81 -6.61
C ILE A 356 5.40 3.32 -5.60
N THR A 357 5.29 4.63 -5.45
CA THR A 357 3.99 5.17 -5.04
C THR A 357 3.00 4.85 -6.14
N ILE A 358 1.74 4.52 -5.83
CA ILE A 358 0.65 4.32 -6.81
C ILE A 358 0.22 5.68 -7.41
N LYS A 359 1.23 6.37 -7.92
CA LYS A 359 1.27 7.52 -8.77
C LYS A 359 2.54 7.31 -9.59
N TYR A 360 2.35 6.77 -10.79
CA TYR A 360 3.27 6.88 -11.92
C TYR A 360 4.50 5.94 -11.94
N LYS A 361 4.52 4.99 -12.90
CA LYS A 361 5.73 4.29 -13.37
C LYS A 361 6.40 5.17 -14.42
N ARG A 362 7.59 5.70 -14.12
CA ARG A 362 8.44 6.43 -15.09
C ARG A 362 9.58 5.49 -15.48
N HIS A 363 9.62 5.04 -16.73
CA HIS A 363 10.77 4.32 -17.26
C HIS A 363 12.00 5.23 -17.23
N LEU A 364 12.95 4.92 -16.36
CA LEU A 364 14.32 5.39 -16.43
C LEU A 364 15.17 4.17 -16.78
N SER A 365 15.50 4.03 -18.06
CA SER A 365 16.58 3.18 -18.51
C SER A 365 17.91 3.86 -18.15
N THR A 366 18.68 3.27 -17.25
CA THR A 366 20.09 3.62 -17.06
C THR A 366 20.92 2.37 -17.25
N THR A 367 21.55 2.29 -18.42
CA THR A 367 22.67 1.40 -18.71
C THR A 367 23.88 1.83 -17.90
N SER A 368 24.37 0.94 -17.05
CA SER A 368 25.67 1.04 -16.38
C SER A 368 26.79 0.69 -17.36
N ASN A 369 27.89 1.45 -17.34
CA ASN A 369 29.18 0.92 -17.77
C ASN A 369 30.31 1.42 -16.86
N SER A 370 31.27 0.53 -16.67
CA SER A 370 32.22 0.40 -15.57
C SER A 370 33.64 0.90 -15.88
N GLN A 371 34.36 1.30 -14.80
CA GLN A 371 35.83 1.31 -14.60
C GLN A 371 36.68 2.25 -15.51
N THR A 372 37.80 2.88 -15.12
CA THR A 372 38.97 2.49 -14.30
C THR A 372 39.71 3.74 -13.71
N PRO A 373 40.76 3.57 -12.86
CA PRO A 373 41.27 4.55 -11.90
C PRO A 373 42.65 5.17 -12.25
N ASN A 374 43.05 6.22 -11.52
CA ASN A 374 44.43 6.63 -11.15
C ASN A 374 44.38 8.04 -10.52
N SER A 375 45.31 8.54 -9.70
CA SER A 375 46.35 8.00 -8.82
C SER A 375 46.86 9.19 -7.95
N THR A 376 47.30 8.89 -6.73
CA THR A 376 48.33 9.60 -5.91
C THR A 376 48.20 11.10 -5.57
N MET A 377 48.01 11.37 -4.26
CA MET A 377 49.03 12.05 -3.45
C MET A 377 48.96 11.52 -2.01
N ALA A 378 49.99 10.78 -1.59
CA ALA A 378 50.07 10.17 -0.27
C ALA A 378 50.31 11.24 0.80
N LYS A 379 49.25 11.58 1.56
CA LYS A 379 49.39 12.30 2.82
C LYS A 379 50.14 11.43 3.82
N THR A 380 51.03 12.04 4.60
CA THR A 380 51.75 11.45 5.73
C THR A 380 50.78 10.59 6.55
N LYS A 381 50.94 9.26 6.51
CA LYS A 381 50.05 8.31 7.19
C LYS A 381 50.15 8.54 8.70
N GLU A 382 49.11 9.10 9.30
CA GLU A 382 48.96 9.12 10.76
C GLU A 382 48.93 7.66 11.27
N LEU A 383 49.54 7.40 12.43
CA LEU A 383 49.54 6.06 13.02
C LEU A 383 48.10 5.63 13.36
N SER A 384 47.78 4.38 13.05
CA SER A 384 46.49 3.78 13.39
C SER A 384 46.22 3.89 14.90
N LYS A 385 44.95 3.91 15.28
CA LYS A 385 44.54 3.93 16.69
C LYS A 385 45.12 2.74 17.44
N ASP A 386 45.13 1.57 16.82
CA ASP A 386 45.68 0.34 17.40
C ASP A 386 47.18 0.44 17.68
N THR A 387 47.96 1.02 16.76
CA THR A 387 49.40 1.23 16.99
C THR A 387 49.63 2.24 18.11
N ARG A 388 48.79 3.28 18.22
CA ARG A 388 48.87 4.25 19.33
C ARG A 388 48.49 3.64 20.68
N ASN A 389 47.49 2.76 20.71
CA ASN A 389 47.09 2.03 21.91
C ASN A 389 48.22 1.10 22.36
N LYS A 390 48.79 0.29 21.45
CA LYS A 390 49.94 -0.58 21.75
C LYS A 390 51.13 0.20 22.30
N ILE A 391 51.38 1.41 21.81
CA ILE A 391 52.43 2.28 22.37
C ILE A 391 52.14 2.64 23.84
N VAL A 392 50.89 2.97 24.17
CA VAL A 392 50.49 3.29 25.54
C VAL A 392 50.51 2.05 26.43
N ASP A 393 50.04 0.90 25.94
CA ASP A 393 50.01 -0.35 26.70
C ASP A 393 51.43 -0.82 27.05
N LEU A 394 52.36 -0.78 26.09
CA LEU A 394 53.76 -1.13 26.34
C LEU A 394 54.44 -0.13 27.28
N HIS A 395 54.04 1.14 27.27
CA HIS A 395 54.53 2.14 28.21
C HIS A 395 54.01 1.88 29.64
N GLN A 396 52.73 1.51 29.78
CA GLN A 396 52.15 1.11 31.06
C GLN A 396 52.78 -0.17 31.61
N ALA A 397 53.17 -1.10 30.74
CA ALA A 397 53.93 -2.30 31.09
C ALA A 397 55.41 -2.03 31.43
N GLY A 398 55.81 -0.76 31.59
CA GLY A 398 57.15 -0.37 32.06
C GLY A 398 58.24 -0.34 30.99
N LYS A 399 57.92 -0.52 29.70
CA LYS A 399 58.94 -0.46 28.64
C LYS A 399 59.37 0.98 28.34
N THR A 400 60.65 1.16 28.04
CA THR A 400 61.20 2.47 27.67
C THR A 400 60.75 2.87 26.27
N GLU A 401 60.60 4.18 26.02
CA GLU A 401 60.12 4.69 24.72
C GLU A 401 60.98 4.23 23.53
N SER A 402 62.28 4.01 23.75
CA SER A 402 63.21 3.48 22.74
C SER A 402 62.94 2.01 22.43
N ALA A 403 62.68 1.19 23.45
CA ALA A 403 62.33 -0.21 23.28
C ALA A 403 60.98 -0.38 22.58
N ILE A 404 59.99 0.46 22.92
CA ILE A 404 58.67 0.49 22.28
C ILE A 404 58.80 0.87 20.80
N GLY A 405 59.59 1.90 20.50
CA GLY A 405 59.83 2.34 19.12
C GLY A 405 60.49 1.26 18.26
N LYS A 406 61.49 0.55 18.81
CA LYS A 406 62.17 -0.56 18.13
C LYS A 406 61.25 -1.77 17.92
N GLN A 407 60.40 -2.08 18.90
CA GLN A 407 59.46 -3.20 18.84
C GLN A 407 58.32 -2.97 17.83
N LEU A 408 57.83 -1.73 17.69
CA LEU A 408 56.68 -1.41 16.83
C LEU A 408 57.05 -0.75 15.49
N GLY A 409 58.34 -0.54 15.22
CA GLY A 409 58.81 0.13 13.99
C GLY A 409 58.42 1.62 13.93
N VAL A 410 58.28 2.28 15.08
CA VAL A 410 57.85 3.69 15.20
C VAL A 410 58.99 4.54 15.75
N LYS A 411 59.21 5.73 15.17
CA LYS A 411 60.23 6.68 15.67
C LYS A 411 59.98 7.03 17.13
N LYS A 412 61.04 7.02 17.95
CA LYS A 412 61.00 7.38 19.39
C LYS A 412 60.28 8.70 19.66
N SER A 413 60.49 9.72 18.83
CA SER A 413 59.83 11.03 18.96
C SER A 413 58.31 10.95 18.83
N THR A 414 57.80 10.09 17.95
CA THR A 414 56.36 9.85 17.77
C THR A 414 55.79 9.05 18.94
N VAL A 415 56.51 8.04 19.42
CA VAL A 415 56.17 7.29 20.65
C VAL A 415 56.04 8.25 21.83
N GLY A 416 57.05 9.12 22.06
CA GLY A 416 57.03 10.11 23.14
C GLY A 416 55.93 11.18 22.97
N ALA A 417 55.59 11.60 21.74
CA ALA A 417 54.48 12.52 21.49
C ALA A 417 53.12 11.89 21.85
N ILE A 418 52.92 10.61 21.51
CA ILE A 418 51.70 9.86 21.85
C ILE A 418 51.61 9.67 23.36
N ILE A 419 52.71 9.28 24.02
CA ILE A 419 52.75 9.08 25.48
C ILE A 419 52.47 10.39 26.21
N ARG A 420 53.08 11.52 25.80
CA ARG A 420 52.79 12.84 26.40
C ARG A 420 51.32 13.22 26.24
N LYS A 421 50.78 13.09 25.03
CA LYS A 421 49.36 13.36 24.77
C LYS A 421 48.45 12.48 25.63
N TRP A 422 48.77 11.20 25.75
CA TRP A 422 48.04 10.28 26.63
C TRP A 422 48.19 10.66 28.10
N LYS A 423 49.38 11.07 28.57
CA LYS A 423 49.57 11.55 29.95
C LYS A 423 48.71 12.79 30.24
N THR A 424 48.62 13.74 29.30
CA THR A 424 47.87 15.00 29.46
C THR A 424 46.36 14.83 29.32
N TYR A 425 45.90 14.15 28.26
CA TYR A 425 44.48 14.11 27.88
C TYR A 425 43.82 12.74 28.12
N LYS A 426 44.58 11.76 28.60
CA LYS A 426 44.14 10.37 28.84
C LYS A 426 43.45 9.71 27.64
N THR A 427 43.78 10.16 26.43
CA THR A 427 43.23 9.65 25.18
C THR A 427 44.31 9.45 24.12
N THR A 428 44.17 8.37 23.35
CA THR A 428 44.95 8.11 22.15
C THR A 428 44.23 8.65 20.89
N ASP A 429 42.97 9.07 20.99
CA ASP A 429 42.17 9.60 19.88
C ASP A 429 42.65 10.95 19.39
N ASN A 430 42.44 11.24 18.10
CA ASN A 430 42.78 12.53 17.52
C ASN A 430 41.91 13.63 18.12
N LEU A 431 42.53 14.67 18.69
CA LEU A 431 41.80 15.81 19.22
C LEU A 431 41.34 16.73 18.07
N PRO A 432 40.18 17.40 18.21
CA PRO A 432 39.73 18.40 17.24
C PRO A 432 40.79 19.48 17.10
N ARG A 433 41.20 19.77 15.86
CA ARG A 433 42.12 20.87 15.58
C ARG A 433 41.37 22.19 15.75
N SER A 434 41.99 23.17 16.37
CA SER A 434 41.46 24.54 16.46
C SER A 434 41.25 25.08 15.04
N GLY A 435 40.00 25.16 14.61
CA GLY A 435 39.64 25.72 13.30
C GLY A 435 39.94 27.21 13.24
N ALA A 436 39.99 27.77 12.02
CA ALA A 436 40.16 29.19 11.83
C ALA A 436 39.04 30.00 12.54
N PRO A 437 39.36 31.13 13.18
CA PRO A 437 38.38 31.95 13.91
C PRO A 437 37.25 32.43 12.99
N ARG A 438 36.02 32.49 13.54
CA ARG A 438 34.82 32.88 12.80
C ARG A 438 34.87 34.37 12.43
N LYS A 439 34.66 34.68 11.16
CA LYS A 439 34.66 36.07 10.65
C LYS A 439 33.48 36.93 11.11
N ILE A 440 32.35 36.32 11.48
CA ILE A 440 31.16 37.05 11.95
C ILE A 440 31.03 36.83 13.46
N SER A 441 30.96 37.93 14.21
CA SER A 441 30.77 37.88 15.66
C SER A 441 29.40 37.31 16.02
N PRO A 442 29.20 36.73 17.22
CA PRO A 442 27.90 36.25 17.67
C PRO A 442 26.79 37.32 17.61
N ARG A 443 27.14 38.59 17.87
CA ARG A 443 26.23 39.74 17.72
C ARG A 443 25.86 39.99 16.26
N GLY A 444 26.82 39.87 15.34
CA GLY A 444 26.59 39.92 13.90
C GLY A 444 25.66 38.81 13.41
N VAL A 445 25.83 37.57 13.91
CA VAL A 445 24.93 36.44 13.60
C VAL A 445 23.50 36.73 14.07
N LYS A 446 23.31 37.20 15.30
CA LYS A 446 21.97 37.55 15.82
C LYS A 446 21.31 38.67 15.00
N MET A 447 22.08 39.67 14.59
CA MET A 447 21.59 40.77 13.75
C MET A 447 21.04 40.26 12.42
N ILE A 448 21.85 39.50 11.67
CA ILE A 448 21.43 39.00 10.34
C ILE A 448 20.23 38.04 10.44
N THR A 449 20.18 37.18 11.47
CA THR A 449 19.05 36.28 11.69
C THR A 449 17.77 37.05 11.99
N ARG A 450 17.84 38.09 12.84
CA ARG A 450 16.69 38.96 13.15
C ARG A 450 16.20 39.72 11.92
N THR A 451 17.11 40.28 11.13
CA THR A 451 16.77 41.01 9.90
C THR A 451 16.03 40.12 8.91
N VAL A 452 16.53 38.90 8.66
CA VAL A 452 15.88 37.93 7.75
C VAL A 452 14.55 37.42 8.32
N SER A 453 14.44 37.25 9.63
CA SER A 453 13.17 36.81 10.26
C SER A 453 12.08 37.89 10.15
N LYS A 454 12.45 39.17 10.28
CA LYS A 454 11.52 40.30 10.15
C LYS A 454 11.18 40.59 8.68
N ASN A 455 12.17 40.48 7.79
CA ASN A 455 12.00 40.67 6.36
C ASN A 455 12.62 39.50 5.57
N PRO A 456 11.86 38.42 5.31
CA PRO A 456 12.36 37.24 4.61
C PRO A 456 12.81 37.48 3.16
N ARG A 457 12.54 38.67 2.60
CA ARG A 457 12.95 39.07 1.25
C ARG A 457 14.31 39.78 1.21
N THR A 458 14.93 40.06 2.36
CA THR A 458 16.26 40.68 2.43
C THR A 458 17.30 39.84 1.69
N THR A 459 18.08 40.48 0.81
CA THR A 459 19.05 39.76 -0.01
C THR A 459 20.35 39.51 0.75
N ARG A 460 21.14 38.54 0.27
CA ARG A 460 22.50 38.30 0.80
C ARG A 460 23.42 39.51 0.61
N GLY A 461 23.15 40.36 -0.38
CA GLY A 461 23.92 41.59 -0.61
C GLY A 461 23.65 42.62 0.48
N ASP A 462 22.38 42.81 0.83
CA ASP A 462 21.96 43.75 1.88
C ASP A 462 22.60 43.37 3.22
N LEU A 463 22.61 42.07 3.56
CA LEU A 463 23.25 41.59 4.79
C LEU A 463 24.77 41.73 4.81
N VAL A 464 25.43 41.64 3.65
CA VAL A 464 26.86 41.95 3.53
C VAL A 464 27.10 43.43 3.80
N ASN A 465 26.26 44.30 3.22
CA ASN A 465 26.37 45.75 3.40
C ASN A 465 26.08 46.16 4.85
N ASP A 466 25.10 45.54 5.51
CA ASP A 466 24.77 45.80 6.92
C ASP A 466 25.92 45.39 7.85
N LEU A 467 26.54 44.22 7.62
CA LEU A 467 27.71 43.80 8.39
C LEU A 467 28.95 44.64 8.08
N GLN A 468 29.12 45.08 6.83
CA GLN A 468 30.20 45.98 6.46
C GLN A 468 30.06 47.36 7.13
N ARG A 469 28.83 47.91 7.22
CA ARG A 469 28.54 49.13 8.00
C ARG A 469 28.85 48.93 9.49
N ALA A 470 28.68 47.72 10.01
CA ALA A 470 29.07 47.34 11.37
C ALA A 470 30.56 46.94 11.52
N GLY A 471 31.41 47.27 10.55
CA GLY A 471 32.86 47.04 10.60
C GLY A 471 33.32 45.61 10.25
N THR A 472 32.42 44.73 9.80
CA THR A 472 32.75 43.31 9.50
C THR A 472 32.65 43.02 8.01
N LYS A 473 33.80 42.87 7.33
CA LYS A 473 33.85 42.56 5.89
C LYS A 473 33.70 41.06 5.61
N VAL A 474 32.61 40.66 4.96
CA VAL A 474 32.31 39.25 4.64
C VAL A 474 31.81 39.05 3.21
N ARG A 475 31.95 37.82 2.69
CA ARG A 475 31.45 37.45 1.36
C ARG A 475 30.01 36.91 1.47
N LYS A 476 29.23 36.98 0.39
CA LYS A 476 27.85 36.42 0.31
C LYS A 476 27.78 34.93 0.69
N ALA A 477 28.83 34.16 0.40
CA ALA A 477 28.94 32.76 0.79
C ALA A 477 29.02 32.59 2.32
N THR A 478 29.73 33.47 3.03
CA THR A 478 29.82 33.48 4.50
C THR A 478 28.45 33.74 5.12
N ILE A 479 27.67 34.68 4.59
CA ILE A 479 26.28 34.91 5.00
C ILE A 479 25.42 33.67 4.76
N SER A 480 25.52 33.05 3.58
CA SER A 480 24.72 31.86 3.25
C SER A 480 24.99 30.69 4.17
N ASN A 481 26.27 30.43 4.47
CA ASN A 481 26.66 29.37 5.39
C ASN A 481 26.21 29.68 6.81
N THR A 482 26.31 30.94 7.23
CA THR A 482 25.88 31.38 8.57
C THR A 482 24.37 31.22 8.73
N LEU A 483 23.55 31.65 7.75
CA LEU A 483 22.10 31.49 7.78
C LEU A 483 21.69 30.00 7.74
N ARG A 484 22.37 29.17 6.94
CA ARG A 484 22.15 27.71 6.93
C ARG A 484 22.47 27.06 8.28
N HIS A 485 23.55 27.46 8.93
CA HIS A 485 23.88 27.01 10.30
C HIS A 485 22.85 27.45 11.35
N GLN A 486 22.08 28.51 11.08
CA GLN A 486 20.94 28.95 11.90
C GLN A 486 19.62 28.30 11.46
N GLY A 487 19.65 27.32 10.56
CA GLY A 487 18.46 26.61 10.06
C GLY A 487 17.64 27.36 9.01
N LEU A 488 18.11 28.52 8.54
CA LEU A 488 17.43 29.32 7.52
C LEU A 488 17.95 28.95 6.12
N LYS A 489 17.05 28.45 5.27
CA LYS A 489 17.31 28.16 3.86
C LYS A 489 16.64 29.18 2.94
N SER A 490 17.32 29.52 1.86
CA SER A 490 16.75 30.36 0.80
C SER A 490 15.84 29.50 -0.07
N CYS A 491 14.56 29.86 -0.14
CA CYS A 491 13.54 29.19 -0.94
C CYS A 491 12.87 30.18 -1.89
N SER A 492 12.31 29.68 -2.99
CA SER A 492 11.43 30.48 -3.86
C SER A 492 10.12 30.76 -3.12
N ALA A 493 9.67 32.01 -3.10
CA ALA A 493 8.38 32.38 -2.54
C ALA A 493 7.24 31.68 -3.32
N ARG A 494 6.28 31.10 -2.60
CA ARG A 494 5.09 30.50 -3.21
C ARG A 494 4.24 31.61 -3.84
N ARG A 495 3.80 31.38 -5.08
CA ARG A 495 2.84 32.27 -5.76
C ARG A 495 1.44 31.87 -5.28
N VAL A 496 0.71 32.81 -4.70
CA VAL A 496 -0.68 32.65 -4.26
C VAL A 496 -1.51 33.83 -4.76
N PRO A 497 -2.83 33.66 -4.98
CA PRO A 497 -3.71 34.77 -5.32
C PRO A 497 -3.65 35.88 -4.27
N LEU A 498 -3.81 37.13 -4.69
CA LEU A 498 -3.85 38.26 -3.78
C LEU A 498 -5.21 38.29 -3.06
N LEU A 499 -5.22 37.92 -1.77
CA LEU A 499 -6.44 37.87 -0.96
C LEU A 499 -6.58 39.15 -0.13
N LYS A 500 -7.71 39.84 -0.28
CA LYS A 500 -8.14 40.89 0.66
C LYS A 500 -8.84 40.24 1.87
N PRO A 501 -8.92 40.90 3.04
CA PRO A 501 -9.61 40.35 4.21
C PRO A 501 -11.06 39.92 3.95
N VAL A 502 -11.75 40.61 3.03
CA VAL A 502 -13.10 40.23 2.57
C VAL A 502 -13.09 38.86 1.87
N HIS A 503 -12.11 38.61 1.00
CA HIS A 503 -11.98 37.32 0.32
C HIS A 503 -11.71 36.19 1.32
N VAL A 504 -10.86 36.43 2.32
CA VAL A 504 -10.55 35.44 3.37
C VAL A 504 -11.81 35.05 4.15
N ARG A 505 -12.61 36.02 4.58
CA ARG A 505 -13.87 35.77 5.30
C ARG A 505 -14.88 35.00 4.45
N ALA A 506 -15.06 35.41 3.18
CA ALA A 506 -15.98 34.73 2.27
C ALA A 506 -15.56 33.28 1.99
N ARG A 507 -14.27 33.05 1.73
CA ARG A 507 -13.70 31.71 1.53
C ARG A 507 -13.88 30.81 2.76
N LEU A 508 -13.63 31.34 3.96
CA LEU A 508 -13.80 30.61 5.20
C LEU A 508 -15.27 30.28 5.49
N LYS A 509 -16.18 31.22 5.21
CA LYS A 509 -17.63 30.99 5.32
C LYS A 509 -18.08 29.88 4.38
N PHE A 510 -17.67 29.95 3.10
CA PHE A 510 -17.97 28.93 2.11
C PHE A 510 -17.47 27.54 2.56
N ALA A 511 -16.19 27.44 2.93
CA ALA A 511 -15.59 26.17 3.35
C ALA A 511 -16.24 25.57 4.61
N ARG A 512 -16.66 26.40 5.58
CA ARG A 512 -17.37 25.94 6.78
C ARG A 512 -18.79 25.49 6.50
N GLY A 513 -19.50 26.21 5.62
CA GLY A 513 -20.89 25.90 5.29
C GLY A 513 -21.05 24.61 4.47
N HIS A 514 -19.97 24.17 3.82
CA HIS A 514 -19.94 23.02 2.92
C HIS A 514 -19.06 21.87 3.47
N LEU A 515 -18.67 21.95 4.75
CA LEU A 515 -17.75 20.98 5.37
C LEU A 515 -18.43 19.64 5.63
N ASP A 516 -19.72 19.68 5.98
CA ASP A 516 -20.53 18.53 6.40
C ASP A 516 -21.52 18.08 5.30
N ASP A 517 -21.43 18.68 4.10
CA ASP A 517 -22.28 18.32 2.96
C ASP A 517 -21.98 16.88 2.51
N PRO A 518 -23.01 16.05 2.24
CA PRO A 518 -22.84 14.67 1.79
C PRO A 518 -22.19 14.62 0.39
N GLU A 519 -21.48 13.53 0.09
CA GLU A 519 -20.79 13.34 -1.19
C GLU A 519 -21.73 13.40 -2.40
N GLU A 520 -22.95 12.90 -2.24
CA GLU A 520 -24.00 12.91 -3.25
C GLU A 520 -24.33 14.32 -3.76
N ASP A 521 -24.20 15.34 -2.92
CA ASP A 521 -24.40 16.74 -3.31
C ASP A 521 -23.29 17.20 -4.25
N TRP A 522 -22.05 16.78 -4.01
CA TRP A 522 -20.87 17.09 -4.84
C TRP A 522 -20.83 16.29 -6.14
N GLU A 523 -21.34 15.06 -6.14
CA GLU A 523 -21.52 14.25 -7.35
C GLU A 523 -22.46 14.91 -8.35
N ASN A 524 -23.41 15.70 -7.85
CA ASN A 524 -24.39 16.41 -8.65
C ASN A 524 -23.94 17.82 -9.07
N VAL A 525 -22.65 18.15 -8.88
CA VAL A 525 -22.05 19.42 -9.32
C VAL A 525 -21.32 19.24 -10.66
N ILE A 526 -21.58 20.14 -11.61
CA ILE A 526 -20.77 20.32 -12.81
C ILE A 526 -19.82 21.49 -12.59
N TRP A 527 -18.53 21.19 -12.55
CA TRP A 527 -17.45 22.15 -12.43
C TRP A 527 -17.03 22.64 -13.81
N SER A 528 -16.79 23.94 -13.95
CA SER A 528 -16.33 24.53 -15.21
C SER A 528 -15.31 25.63 -14.98
N ASP A 529 -14.46 25.85 -15.99
CA ASP A 529 -13.42 26.87 -15.97
C ASP A 529 -12.76 26.99 -17.35
N GLU A 530 -11.97 28.05 -17.52
CA GLU A 530 -11.14 28.25 -18.70
C GLU A 530 -9.64 28.09 -18.39
N THR A 531 -8.89 27.51 -19.32
CA THR A 531 -7.43 27.46 -19.24
C THR A 531 -6.77 27.78 -20.56
N LYS A 532 -5.63 28.49 -20.47
CA LYS A 532 -4.69 28.68 -21.57
C LYS A 532 -3.67 27.53 -21.60
N ILE A 533 -3.41 26.98 -22.78
CA ILE A 533 -2.32 26.02 -23.03
C ILE A 533 -1.41 26.58 -24.11
N GLU A 534 -0.10 26.61 -23.84
CA GLU A 534 0.91 27.22 -24.71
C GLU A 534 1.61 26.14 -25.53
N LEU A 535 1.75 26.36 -26.84
CA LEU A 535 2.50 25.49 -27.76
C LEU A 535 4.01 25.58 -27.48
N PHE A 536 4.48 26.81 -27.22
CA PHE A 536 5.88 27.11 -26.93
C PHE A 536 5.99 27.84 -25.59
N GLY A 537 6.81 27.29 -24.68
CA GLY A 537 7.11 27.90 -23.39
C GLY A 537 6.74 27.00 -22.23
N LYS A 538 7.73 26.26 -21.71
CA LYS A 538 7.62 25.75 -20.35
C LYS A 538 7.68 26.96 -19.42
N ASN A 539 6.55 27.32 -18.80
CA ASN A 539 6.48 28.32 -17.73
C ASN A 539 7.23 27.90 -16.43
N SER A 540 8.04 26.85 -16.50
CA SER A 540 8.91 26.35 -15.45
C SER A 540 10.37 26.60 -15.82
N THR A 541 11.15 27.14 -14.89
CA THR A 541 12.62 27.23 -14.99
C THR A 541 13.21 25.87 -15.37
N CYS A 542 13.72 25.73 -16.59
CA CYS A 542 14.47 24.55 -17.00
C CYS A 542 15.94 24.74 -16.58
N ARG A 543 16.51 23.75 -15.90
CA ARG A 543 17.93 23.75 -15.54
C ARG A 543 18.66 22.85 -16.53
N VAL A 544 19.61 23.42 -17.26
CA VAL A 544 20.48 22.70 -18.17
C VAL A 544 21.85 22.48 -17.53
N TRP A 545 22.38 21.27 -17.64
CA TRP A 545 23.76 20.98 -17.25
C TRP A 545 24.67 21.29 -18.45
N ARG A 546 25.58 22.25 -18.31
CA ARG A 546 26.50 22.66 -19.38
C ARG A 546 27.91 22.90 -18.88
N ARG A 547 28.90 22.71 -19.75
CA ARG A 547 30.29 23.13 -19.51
C ARG A 547 30.40 24.66 -19.56
N LYS A 548 31.44 25.22 -18.93
CA LYS A 548 31.76 26.65 -18.99
C LYS A 548 31.91 27.06 -20.48
N ASN A 549 31.33 28.19 -20.88
CA ASN A 549 31.29 28.72 -22.25
C ASN A 549 30.36 28.00 -23.27
N ALA A 550 29.60 26.97 -22.87
CA ALA A 550 28.64 26.30 -23.76
C ALA A 550 27.21 26.91 -23.70
N GLU A 551 27.08 28.20 -23.37
CA GLU A 551 25.79 28.88 -23.11
C GLU A 551 24.89 28.97 -24.33
N LEU A 552 25.49 29.32 -25.46
CA LEU A 552 24.78 29.62 -26.69
C LEU A 552 24.55 28.37 -27.56
N HIS A 553 25.04 27.21 -27.11
CA HIS A 553 24.82 25.96 -27.82
C HIS A 553 23.31 25.65 -27.87
N PRO A 554 22.71 25.34 -29.03
CA PRO A 554 21.26 25.14 -29.15
C PRO A 554 20.66 24.13 -28.16
N LYS A 555 21.40 23.07 -27.83
CA LYS A 555 20.99 22.08 -26.79
C LYS A 555 20.90 22.65 -25.36
N ASN A 556 21.51 23.81 -25.11
CA ASN A 556 21.57 24.49 -23.81
C ASN A 556 20.74 25.77 -23.77
N THR A 557 20.11 26.17 -24.89
CA THR A 557 19.23 27.33 -24.99
C THR A 557 17.77 26.85 -25.06
N ILE A 558 16.86 27.71 -24.61
CA ILE A 558 15.42 27.52 -24.83
C ILE A 558 15.01 28.61 -25.82
N PRO A 559 14.45 28.27 -26.99
CA PRO A 559 14.01 29.28 -27.94
C PRO A 559 12.91 30.14 -27.30
N THR A 560 13.13 31.45 -27.27
CA THR A 560 12.16 32.44 -26.82
C THR A 560 11.59 33.16 -28.03
N VAL A 561 10.27 33.09 -28.21
CA VAL A 561 9.56 33.85 -29.25
C VAL A 561 9.25 35.26 -28.75
N LYS A 562 9.55 36.29 -29.57
CA LYS A 562 9.36 37.72 -29.24
C LYS A 562 7.89 38.10 -28.96
N HIS A 563 6.95 37.37 -29.55
CA HIS A 563 5.52 37.53 -29.33
C HIS A 563 5.00 36.24 -28.70
N GLY A 564 4.60 36.32 -27.43
CA GLY A 564 4.30 35.18 -26.55
C GLY A 564 3.69 33.99 -27.28
N GLY A 565 4.29 32.82 -27.07
CA GLY A 565 4.07 31.61 -27.86
C GLY A 565 2.62 31.36 -28.24
N LEU A 566 2.43 30.91 -29.48
CA LEU A 566 1.18 30.39 -30.01
C LEU A 566 0.48 29.57 -28.92
N ASN A 567 -0.77 29.91 -28.62
CA ASN A 567 -1.52 29.33 -27.52
C ASN A 567 -2.98 29.15 -27.90
N ILE A 568 -3.64 28.24 -27.20
CA ILE A 568 -5.08 28.04 -27.30
C ILE A 568 -5.73 28.32 -25.94
N MET A 569 -6.91 28.93 -25.99
CA MET A 569 -7.80 29.04 -24.84
C MET A 569 -8.83 27.93 -24.93
N LEU A 570 -8.99 27.17 -23.85
CA LEU A 570 -9.94 26.07 -23.75
C LEU A 570 -10.95 26.38 -22.65
N TRP A 571 -12.23 26.13 -22.95
CA TRP A 571 -13.28 25.99 -21.95
C TRP A 571 -13.60 24.51 -21.80
N GLY A 572 -13.76 24.04 -20.58
CA GLY A 572 -14.30 22.70 -20.36
C GLY A 572 -15.01 22.59 -19.03
N CYS A 573 -15.68 21.46 -18.87
CA CYS A 573 -16.43 21.13 -17.66
C CYS A 573 -16.27 19.66 -17.31
N PHE A 574 -16.51 19.30 -16.05
CA PHE A 574 -16.49 17.91 -15.60
C PHE A 574 -17.37 17.75 -14.35
N SER A 575 -17.77 16.52 -14.05
CA SER A 575 -18.39 16.15 -12.78
C SER A 575 -17.67 14.94 -12.18
N ALA A 576 -18.11 14.47 -11.01
CA ALA A 576 -17.63 13.21 -10.44
C ALA A 576 -17.79 12.01 -11.40
N LYS A 577 -18.66 12.11 -12.41
CA LYS A 577 -18.93 11.07 -13.41
C LYS A 577 -18.01 11.13 -14.64
N GLY A 578 -17.27 12.21 -14.81
CA GLY A 578 -16.24 12.29 -15.86
C GLY A 578 -16.07 13.66 -16.50
N PRO A 579 -15.17 13.75 -17.49
CA PRO A 579 -14.99 14.94 -18.30
C PRO A 579 -16.24 15.18 -19.15
N GLY A 580 -16.74 16.41 -19.10
CA GLY A 580 -17.69 16.93 -20.08
C GLY A 580 -16.97 17.39 -21.35
N ARG A 581 -17.66 18.18 -22.18
CA ARG A 581 -17.08 18.68 -23.44
C ARG A 581 -15.94 19.68 -23.18
N LEU A 582 -14.92 19.61 -24.04
CA LEU A 582 -13.81 20.56 -24.11
C LEU A 582 -13.90 21.34 -25.43
N ILE A 583 -13.81 22.66 -25.38
CA ILE A 583 -14.03 23.55 -26.53
C ILE A 583 -12.92 24.59 -26.61
N ARG A 584 -12.36 24.75 -27.81
CA ARG A 584 -11.44 25.86 -28.12
C ARG A 584 -12.20 27.16 -28.32
N VAL A 585 -11.72 28.19 -27.64
CA VAL A 585 -12.23 29.55 -27.75
C VAL A 585 -11.30 30.31 -28.71
N LYS A 586 -11.81 30.66 -29.89
CA LYS A 586 -11.02 31.30 -30.96
C LYS A 586 -10.72 32.77 -30.69
N GLU A 587 -11.59 33.45 -29.95
CA GLU A 587 -11.49 34.88 -29.66
C GLU A 587 -11.51 35.17 -28.16
N ARG A 588 -11.37 36.45 -27.78
CA ARG A 588 -11.50 36.85 -26.38
C ARG A 588 -12.93 36.60 -25.89
N MET A 589 -13.08 35.76 -24.88
CA MET A 589 -14.40 35.41 -24.34
C MET A 589 -15.14 36.61 -23.74
N ASN A 590 -16.22 37.02 -24.41
CA ASN A 590 -17.17 38.01 -23.90
C ASN A 590 -18.41 37.31 -23.32
N GLY A 591 -19.29 38.06 -22.65
CA GLY A 591 -20.48 37.49 -22.02
C GLY A 591 -21.46 36.84 -22.99
N ALA A 592 -21.55 37.30 -24.24
CA ALA A 592 -22.42 36.70 -25.25
C ALA A 592 -21.89 35.34 -25.72
N MET A 593 -20.59 35.27 -26.05
CA MET A 593 -19.92 34.03 -26.42
C MET A 593 -19.90 33.03 -25.27
N TYR A 594 -19.75 33.48 -24.01
CA TYR A 594 -19.86 32.59 -22.84
C TYR A 594 -21.25 31.93 -22.75
N ARG A 595 -22.34 32.71 -22.91
CA ARG A 595 -23.71 32.15 -22.92
C ARG A 595 -23.92 31.17 -24.08
N GLU A 596 -23.34 31.45 -25.24
CA GLU A 596 -23.38 30.54 -26.39
C GLU A 596 -22.64 29.24 -26.11
N ILE A 597 -21.44 29.30 -25.54
CA ILE A 597 -20.66 28.13 -25.12
C ILE A 597 -21.45 27.29 -24.11
N LEU A 598 -22.04 27.91 -23.09
CA LEU A 598 -22.87 27.20 -22.12
C LEU A 598 -24.09 26.55 -22.79
N SER A 599 -24.80 27.31 -23.64
CA SER A 599 -25.99 26.80 -24.34
C SER A 599 -25.67 25.59 -25.23
N LYS A 600 -24.54 25.63 -25.94
CA LYS A 600 -24.14 24.58 -26.89
C LYS A 600 -23.45 23.40 -26.23
N ASN A 601 -22.82 23.57 -25.05
CA ASN A 601 -21.93 22.55 -24.49
C ASN A 601 -22.26 22.09 -23.08
N LEU A 602 -22.81 22.94 -22.21
CA LEU A 602 -23.10 22.57 -20.83
C LEU A 602 -24.24 21.54 -20.76
N LEU A 603 -25.37 21.81 -21.42
CA LEU A 603 -26.51 20.89 -21.43
C LEU A 603 -26.17 19.54 -22.09
N PRO A 604 -25.50 19.48 -23.25
CA PRO A 604 -25.05 18.21 -23.79
C PRO A 604 -24.05 17.48 -22.89
N SER A 605 -23.17 18.19 -22.18
CA SER A 605 -22.25 17.57 -21.20
C SER A 605 -23.01 16.98 -20.02
N ALA A 606 -23.99 17.70 -19.46
CA ALA A 606 -24.83 17.20 -18.38
C ALA A 606 -25.63 15.94 -18.79
N ARG A 607 -26.12 15.91 -20.03
CA ARG A 607 -26.81 14.73 -20.61
C ARG A 607 -25.86 13.57 -20.81
N ALA A 608 -24.68 13.81 -21.40
CA ALA A 608 -23.67 12.78 -21.62
C ALA A 608 -23.17 12.16 -20.30
N LEU A 609 -23.04 12.97 -19.26
CA LEU A 609 -22.65 12.55 -17.91
C LEU A 609 -23.81 11.94 -17.10
N LYS A 610 -25.02 11.81 -17.65
CA LYS A 610 -26.21 11.27 -16.95
C LYS A 610 -26.45 11.94 -15.58
N MET A 611 -26.43 13.27 -15.53
CA MET A 611 -26.61 14.03 -14.27
C MET A 611 -28.05 13.92 -13.74
N LYS A 612 -28.22 13.87 -12.40
CA LYS A 612 -29.54 13.80 -11.75
C LYS A 612 -30.32 15.11 -11.98
N ARG A 613 -31.65 15.08 -11.83
CA ARG A 613 -32.45 16.32 -11.85
C ARG A 613 -31.98 17.26 -10.73
N GLY A 614 -31.92 18.56 -11.00
CA GLY A 614 -31.50 19.56 -10.01
C GLY A 614 -29.98 19.71 -9.82
N TRP A 615 -29.17 19.25 -10.78
CA TRP A 615 -27.72 19.43 -10.76
C TRP A 615 -27.30 20.91 -10.63
N VAL A 616 -26.17 21.12 -9.97
CA VAL A 616 -25.64 22.44 -9.65
C VAL A 616 -24.49 22.78 -10.59
N PHE A 617 -24.49 23.99 -11.13
CA PHE A 617 -23.44 24.49 -11.99
C PHE A 617 -22.45 25.35 -11.20
N GLN A 618 -21.17 25.02 -11.28
CA GLN A 618 -20.10 25.85 -10.73
C GLN A 618 -19.32 26.56 -11.85
N HIS A 619 -19.14 27.86 -11.67
CA HIS A 619 -18.23 28.72 -12.43
C HIS A 619 -17.66 29.79 -11.49
N ASP A 620 -16.56 30.44 -11.90
CA ASP A 620 -15.97 31.51 -11.09
C ASP A 620 -16.72 32.86 -11.22
N ASN A 621 -16.33 33.85 -10.42
CA ASN A 621 -16.93 35.18 -10.42
C ASN A 621 -16.27 36.15 -11.42
N ASP A 622 -15.80 35.67 -12.57
CA ASP A 622 -15.29 36.54 -13.63
C ASP A 622 -16.38 37.54 -14.09
N PRO A 623 -16.04 38.80 -14.45
CA PRO A 623 -17.01 39.78 -14.93
C PRO A 623 -17.98 39.25 -16.01
N LYS A 624 -17.52 38.36 -16.89
CA LYS A 624 -18.36 37.75 -17.94
C LYS A 624 -19.43 36.79 -17.39
N HIS A 625 -19.14 36.16 -16.26
CA HIS A 625 -20.03 35.25 -15.53
C HIS A 625 -21.03 36.01 -14.68
N THR A 626 -20.60 37.11 -14.05
CA THR A 626 -21.43 37.90 -13.13
C THR A 626 -22.24 39.00 -13.81
N ALA A 627 -22.04 39.24 -15.11
CA ALA A 627 -22.80 40.22 -15.88
C ALA A 627 -24.32 39.99 -15.75
N ARG A 628 -25.09 41.09 -15.65
CA ARG A 628 -26.55 41.05 -15.44
C ARG A 628 -27.25 40.16 -16.48
N ALA A 629 -26.92 40.35 -17.76
CA ALA A 629 -27.46 39.55 -18.84
C ALA A 629 -27.14 38.04 -18.72
N THR A 630 -25.96 37.68 -18.18
CA THR A 630 -25.59 36.27 -17.95
C THR A 630 -26.36 35.68 -16.78
N LYS A 631 -26.50 36.41 -15.67
CA LYS A 631 -27.31 35.97 -14.51
C LYS A 631 -28.79 35.80 -14.88
N GLU A 632 -29.36 36.76 -15.61
CA GLU A 632 -30.75 36.69 -16.08
C GLU A 632 -30.95 35.51 -17.05
N TRP A 633 -29.97 35.25 -17.92
CA TRP A 633 -30.01 34.10 -18.83
C TRP A 633 -29.95 32.76 -18.08
N LEU A 634 -29.05 32.62 -17.09
CA LEU A 634 -28.96 31.41 -16.25
C LEU A 634 -30.27 31.16 -15.50
N ARG A 635 -30.87 32.22 -14.95
CA ARG A 635 -32.19 32.17 -14.30
C ARG A 635 -33.30 31.75 -15.26
N LYS A 636 -33.34 32.33 -16.48
CA LYS A 636 -34.33 31.98 -17.52
C LYS A 636 -34.19 30.54 -18.01
N LYS A 637 -32.98 29.97 -17.97
CA LYS A 637 -32.69 28.57 -18.30
C LYS A 637 -32.81 27.62 -17.10
N HIS A 638 -33.22 28.12 -15.94
CA HIS A 638 -33.42 27.35 -14.70
C HIS A 638 -32.16 26.60 -14.22
N PHE A 639 -30.96 27.16 -14.41
CA PHE A 639 -29.74 26.60 -13.84
C PHE A 639 -29.57 26.99 -12.37
N LYS A 640 -29.33 26.01 -11.50
CA LYS A 640 -28.92 26.24 -10.11
C LYS A 640 -27.41 26.49 -10.09
N VAL A 641 -26.98 27.69 -9.69
CA VAL A 641 -25.55 28.07 -9.68
C VAL A 641 -25.02 27.97 -8.25
N LEU A 642 -23.85 27.34 -8.08
CA LEU A 642 -23.17 27.24 -6.79
C LEU A 642 -22.64 28.62 -6.37
N GLU A 643 -22.91 29.05 -5.14
CA GLU A 643 -22.30 30.27 -4.61
C GLU A 643 -20.80 30.08 -4.49
N TRP A 644 -20.00 30.88 -5.20
CA TRP A 644 -18.55 30.70 -5.25
C TRP A 644 -17.81 31.89 -4.63
N PRO A 645 -16.82 31.67 -3.74
CA PRO A 645 -16.01 32.76 -3.21
C PRO A 645 -14.97 33.25 -4.24
N SER A 646 -14.89 34.56 -4.45
CA SER A 646 -13.93 35.18 -5.37
C SER A 646 -12.47 34.85 -5.02
N GLN A 647 -11.59 34.79 -6.03
CA GLN A 647 -10.14 34.50 -5.88
C GLN A 647 -9.86 33.14 -5.20
N SER A 648 -10.61 32.11 -5.57
CA SER A 648 -10.50 30.76 -4.99
C SER A 648 -10.19 29.66 -6.03
N PRO A 649 -9.12 29.80 -6.83
CA PRO A 649 -8.76 28.77 -7.80
C PRO A 649 -8.40 27.43 -7.13
N ASP A 650 -7.89 27.47 -5.90
CA ASP A 650 -7.51 26.29 -5.13
C ASP A 650 -8.70 25.47 -4.62
N LEU A 651 -9.89 26.07 -4.55
CA LEU A 651 -11.12 25.34 -4.21
C LEU A 651 -11.76 24.68 -5.44
N ASN A 652 -11.43 25.11 -6.67
CA ASN A 652 -12.06 24.58 -7.88
C ASN A 652 -11.32 23.31 -8.36
N PRO A 653 -11.94 22.11 -8.26
CA PRO A 653 -11.30 20.85 -8.59
C PRO A 653 -10.81 20.75 -10.05
N ILE A 654 -11.44 21.48 -10.98
CA ILE A 654 -11.04 21.45 -12.40
C ILE A 654 -9.62 21.97 -12.63
N LYS A 655 -9.08 22.80 -11.71
CA LYS A 655 -7.68 23.26 -11.79
C LYS A 655 -6.70 22.08 -11.70
N ASN A 656 -7.07 20.98 -11.04
CA ASN A 656 -6.27 19.76 -10.98
C ASN A 656 -6.28 19.05 -12.35
N LEU A 657 -7.44 18.96 -12.99
CA LEU A 657 -7.57 18.39 -14.34
C LEU A 657 -6.79 19.21 -15.36
N TRP A 658 -6.81 20.55 -15.28
CA TRP A 658 -6.00 21.41 -16.14
C TRP A 658 -4.50 21.19 -15.97
N ARG A 659 -4.05 20.96 -14.73
CA ARG A 659 -2.65 20.64 -14.47
C ARG A 659 -2.26 19.33 -15.14
N GLU A 660 -3.11 18.30 -15.01
CA GLU A 660 -2.85 16.99 -15.60
C GLU A 660 -2.87 17.03 -17.13
N LEU A 661 -3.88 17.66 -17.72
CA LEU A 661 -3.97 17.86 -19.17
C LEU A 661 -2.70 18.53 -19.70
N LYS A 662 -2.22 19.61 -19.05
CA LYS A 662 -0.97 20.28 -19.45
C LYS A 662 0.26 19.39 -19.37
N ILE A 663 0.31 18.46 -18.39
CA ILE A 663 1.41 17.50 -18.27
C ILE A 663 1.36 16.50 -19.44
N ARG A 664 0.20 15.89 -19.70
CA ARG A 664 0.02 14.89 -20.79
C ARG A 664 0.27 15.50 -22.16
N VAL A 665 -0.29 16.68 -22.42
CA VAL A 665 -0.05 17.44 -23.66
C VAL A 665 1.44 17.76 -23.83
N ALA A 666 2.13 18.16 -22.76
CA ALA A 666 3.57 18.44 -22.82
C ALA A 666 4.43 17.19 -23.10
N GLN A 667 3.95 15.99 -22.76
CA GLN A 667 4.65 14.74 -23.05
C GLN A 667 4.57 14.39 -24.54
N ARG A 668 3.45 14.69 -25.21
CA ARG A 668 3.27 14.41 -26.64
C ARG A 668 3.94 15.43 -27.56
N GLN A 669 4.47 16.52 -27.02
CA GLN A 669 5.24 17.54 -27.75
C GLN A 669 4.56 18.01 -29.06
N PRO A 670 3.38 18.65 -28.98
CA PRO A 670 2.66 19.16 -30.15
C PRO A 670 3.51 20.16 -30.93
N GLN A 671 3.50 20.04 -32.26
CA GLN A 671 4.34 20.85 -33.16
C GLN A 671 3.64 22.10 -33.70
N ASN A 672 2.30 22.08 -33.78
CA ASN A 672 1.49 23.19 -34.28
C ASN A 672 0.19 23.35 -33.46
N ILE A 673 -0.56 24.44 -33.69
CA ILE A 673 -1.80 24.73 -32.93
C ILE A 673 -2.88 23.67 -33.16
N THR A 674 -3.01 23.15 -34.38
CA THR A 674 -4.02 22.14 -34.72
C THR A 674 -3.75 20.84 -33.98
N ALA A 675 -2.51 20.35 -34.03
CA ALA A 675 -2.07 19.18 -33.28
C ALA A 675 -2.19 19.40 -31.76
N LEU A 676 -1.93 20.62 -31.27
CA LEU A 676 -2.12 20.97 -29.86
C LEU A 676 -3.59 20.84 -29.44
N GLU A 677 -4.52 21.31 -30.28
CA GLU A 677 -5.96 21.20 -30.04
C GLU A 677 -6.43 19.73 -30.04
N GLU A 678 -6.06 18.96 -31.07
CA GLU A 678 -6.38 17.54 -31.19
C GLU A 678 -5.86 16.74 -29.99
N ILE A 679 -4.58 16.91 -29.63
CA ILE A 679 -3.99 16.24 -28.47
C ILE A 679 -4.70 16.65 -27.17
N CYS A 680 -5.09 17.92 -27.03
CA CYS A 680 -5.86 18.34 -25.85
C CYS A 680 -7.21 17.64 -25.76
N MET A 681 -7.92 17.51 -26.88
CA MET A 681 -9.23 16.82 -26.93
C MET A 681 -9.08 15.31 -26.66
N GLU A 682 -8.10 14.65 -27.27
CA GLU A 682 -7.80 13.24 -27.04
C GLU A 682 -7.45 12.97 -25.57
N GLU A 683 -6.51 13.74 -25.01
CA GLU A 683 -6.07 13.53 -23.64
C GLU A 683 -7.16 13.87 -22.63
N TRP A 684 -8.01 14.86 -22.93
CA TRP A 684 -9.17 15.20 -22.11
C TRP A 684 -10.22 14.09 -22.09
N ALA A 685 -10.50 13.45 -23.23
CA ALA A 685 -11.39 12.29 -23.28
C ALA A 685 -10.82 11.07 -22.53
N LYS A 686 -9.49 10.96 -22.46
CA LYS A 686 -8.76 9.95 -21.69
C LYS A 686 -8.58 10.32 -20.21
N LEU A 687 -9.13 11.44 -19.73
CA LEU A 687 -9.14 11.74 -18.29
C LEU A 687 -10.36 11.05 -17.67
N PRO A 688 -10.23 9.96 -16.91
CA PRO A 688 -11.42 9.27 -16.43
C PRO A 688 -11.82 9.87 -15.07
N ALA A 689 -13.12 9.89 -14.79
CA ALA A 689 -13.62 10.23 -13.46
C ALA A 689 -13.21 9.20 -12.39
N THR A 690 -13.00 7.95 -12.80
CA THR A 690 -12.87 6.79 -11.91
C THR A 690 -11.51 6.09 -11.96
N GLU A 691 -10.61 6.44 -12.87
CA GLU A 691 -9.32 5.74 -13.05
C GLU A 691 -8.22 6.26 -12.09
N PHE A 692 -8.63 6.84 -10.96
CA PHE A 692 -7.75 7.11 -9.83
C PHE A 692 -7.56 5.90 -8.90
N LEU A 693 -8.14 4.74 -9.25
CA LEU A 693 -7.82 3.41 -8.73
C LEU A 693 -7.05 2.64 -9.82
N GLN A 694 -5.71 2.76 -9.82
CA GLN A 694 -4.92 2.46 -11.02
C GLN A 694 -4.63 0.95 -11.19
N SER A 695 -5.15 0.43 -12.32
CA SER A 695 -4.83 -0.82 -13.02
C SER A 695 -5.52 -2.11 -12.59
N TYR A 696 -5.76 -2.35 -11.30
CA TYR A 696 -6.29 -3.63 -10.84
C TYR A 696 -7.26 -3.48 -9.66
N THR A 697 -8.27 -4.35 -9.58
CA THR A 697 -9.25 -4.38 -8.48
C THR A 697 -8.65 -4.97 -7.19
N ALA A 698 -9.35 -4.80 -6.06
CA ALA A 698 -8.93 -5.37 -4.77
C ALA A 698 -8.88 -6.91 -4.81
N ASN A 699 -9.86 -7.53 -5.46
CA ASN A 699 -9.90 -8.98 -5.67
C ASN A 699 -8.71 -9.48 -6.48
N GLU A 700 -8.31 -8.75 -7.52
CA GLU A 700 -7.16 -9.10 -8.37
C GLU A 700 -5.85 -9.06 -7.58
N PHE A 701 -5.62 -8.01 -6.80
CA PHE A 701 -4.41 -7.91 -5.97
C PHE A 701 -4.40 -8.96 -4.84
N ARG A 702 -5.56 -9.28 -4.30
CA ARG A 702 -5.70 -10.28 -3.26
C ARG A 702 -5.45 -11.68 -3.80
N LEU A 703 -5.98 -11.99 -4.99
CA LEU A 703 -5.70 -13.25 -5.66
C LEU A 703 -4.22 -13.37 -6.02
N PHE A 704 -3.58 -12.28 -6.46
CA PHE A 704 -2.12 -12.23 -6.62
C PHE A 704 -1.38 -12.59 -5.33
N CYS A 705 -1.86 -12.14 -4.16
CA CYS A 705 -1.29 -12.54 -2.87
C CYS A 705 -1.57 -14.01 -2.52
N LEU A 706 -2.72 -14.57 -2.89
CA LEU A 706 -3.09 -15.97 -2.64
C LEU A 706 -2.28 -16.96 -3.48
N LEU A 707 -1.92 -16.57 -4.70
CA LEU A 707 -1.11 -17.37 -5.63
C LEU A 707 0.36 -17.50 -5.20
N THR A 708 0.80 -16.80 -4.15
CA THR A 708 2.15 -16.97 -3.59
C THR A 708 2.11 -17.18 -2.08
N LYS A 709 2.99 -18.03 -1.56
CA LYS A 709 3.14 -18.24 -0.11
C LYS A 709 3.48 -16.93 0.60
N TYR A 710 2.88 -16.69 1.77
CA TYR A 710 3.04 -15.44 2.51
C TYR A 710 4.51 -15.12 2.87
N ARG A 711 5.33 -16.16 3.09
CA ARG A 711 6.76 -16.05 3.44
C ARG A 711 7.67 -15.80 2.25
N SER A 712 7.22 -16.13 1.04
CA SER A 712 8.04 -15.99 -0.16
C SER A 712 8.15 -14.52 -0.55
N ALA A 713 9.32 -14.15 -1.05
CA ALA A 713 9.44 -12.89 -1.77
C ALA A 713 8.58 -12.96 -3.03
N ILE A 714 7.87 -11.88 -3.34
CA ILE A 714 7.06 -11.76 -4.56
C ILE A 714 7.68 -10.71 -5.46
N ASP A 715 7.83 -11.04 -6.74
CA ASP A 715 8.21 -10.09 -7.77
C ASP A 715 6.94 -9.51 -8.40
N TYR A 716 6.68 -8.23 -8.14
CA TYR A 716 5.58 -7.54 -8.79
C TYR A 716 5.90 -7.29 -10.26
N SER A 717 5.06 -7.83 -11.15
CA SER A 717 5.15 -7.65 -12.60
C SER A 717 3.76 -7.68 -13.26
N ASP A 718 3.67 -7.13 -14.47
CA ASP A 718 2.42 -7.18 -15.24
C ASP A 718 2.03 -8.63 -15.57
N ALA A 719 3.02 -9.53 -15.76
CA ALA A 719 2.77 -10.95 -16.00
C ALA A 719 2.14 -11.67 -14.79
N SER A 720 2.68 -11.45 -13.58
CA SER A 720 2.16 -12.07 -12.36
C SER A 720 0.78 -11.52 -11.96
N MET A 721 0.49 -10.25 -12.29
CA MET A 721 -0.86 -9.69 -12.13
C MET A 721 -1.84 -10.25 -13.18
N ASN A 722 -1.40 -10.44 -14.43
CA ASN A 722 -2.22 -11.07 -15.48
C ASN A 722 -2.57 -12.53 -15.16
N GLU A 723 -1.69 -13.27 -14.50
CA GLU A 723 -1.97 -14.62 -13.99
C GLU A 723 -3.10 -14.61 -12.94
N ALA A 724 -3.05 -13.67 -12.00
CA ALA A 724 -4.13 -13.47 -11.04
C ALA A 724 -5.45 -13.10 -11.74
N LEU A 725 -5.43 -12.16 -12.67
CA LEU A 725 -6.60 -11.80 -13.49
C LEU A 725 -7.21 -13.02 -14.21
N SER A 726 -6.38 -13.79 -14.91
CA SER A 726 -6.82 -14.98 -15.65
C SER A 726 -7.45 -16.03 -14.72
N THR A 727 -6.88 -16.19 -13.53
CA THR A 727 -7.39 -17.12 -12.51
C THR A 727 -8.75 -16.64 -11.99
N LEU A 728 -8.89 -15.35 -11.68
CA LEU A 728 -10.16 -14.79 -11.21
C LEU A 728 -11.26 -14.90 -12.27
N SER A 729 -10.93 -14.59 -13.53
CA SER A 729 -11.84 -14.74 -14.68
C SER A 729 -12.32 -16.19 -14.80
N SER A 730 -11.41 -17.16 -14.72
CA SER A 730 -11.76 -18.58 -14.82
C SER A 730 -12.71 -19.05 -13.72
N ILE A 731 -12.55 -18.51 -12.50
CA ILE A 731 -13.46 -18.77 -11.38
C ILE A 731 -14.82 -18.15 -11.66
N SER A 732 -14.88 -16.89 -12.12
CA SER A 732 -16.13 -16.21 -12.45
C SER A 732 -16.89 -16.92 -13.58
N ASP A 733 -16.19 -17.29 -14.65
CA ASP A 733 -16.76 -18.02 -15.79
C ASP A 733 -17.40 -19.35 -15.36
N PHE A 734 -16.73 -20.10 -14.48
CA PHE A 734 -17.30 -21.33 -13.91
C PHE A 734 -18.55 -21.03 -13.08
N VAL A 735 -18.50 -20.00 -12.22
CA VAL A 735 -19.64 -19.60 -11.39
C VAL A 735 -20.85 -19.29 -12.27
N HIS A 736 -20.65 -18.52 -13.34
CA HIS A 736 -21.69 -18.17 -14.30
C HIS A 736 -22.25 -19.39 -15.03
N ASN A 737 -21.39 -20.26 -15.58
CA ASN A 737 -21.80 -21.45 -16.31
C ASN A 737 -22.58 -22.45 -15.43
N ALA A 738 -22.12 -22.68 -14.20
CA ALA A 738 -22.81 -23.54 -13.25
C ALA A 738 -24.17 -22.95 -12.85
N GLN A 739 -24.28 -21.64 -12.65
CA GLN A 739 -25.57 -20.98 -12.41
C GLN A 739 -26.52 -21.11 -13.60
N ALA A 740 -26.03 -20.90 -14.82
CA ALA A 740 -26.80 -21.06 -16.04
C ALA A 740 -27.31 -22.50 -16.21
N TYR A 741 -26.49 -23.50 -15.87
CA TYR A 741 -26.92 -24.91 -15.85
C TYR A 741 -28.01 -25.14 -14.81
N MET A 742 -27.82 -24.64 -13.59
CA MET A 742 -28.80 -24.80 -12.50
C MET A 742 -30.15 -24.12 -12.80
N GLN A 743 -30.14 -23.00 -13.52
CA GLN A 743 -31.35 -22.29 -13.96
C GLN A 743 -31.97 -22.89 -15.22
N GLY A 744 -31.33 -23.89 -15.82
CA GLY A 744 -31.79 -24.56 -17.02
C GLY A 744 -31.45 -23.85 -18.33
N HIS A 745 -30.80 -22.68 -18.28
CA HIS A 745 -30.33 -21.91 -19.43
C HIS A 745 -29.18 -22.59 -20.20
N LEU A 746 -28.39 -23.44 -19.53
CA LEU A 746 -27.30 -24.20 -20.16
C LEU A 746 -27.63 -25.69 -20.25
N GLN A 747 -27.73 -26.25 -21.46
CA GLN A 747 -27.92 -27.68 -21.71
C GLN A 747 -26.58 -28.37 -21.99
N CYS A 748 -26.31 -29.45 -21.26
CA CYS A 748 -25.06 -30.21 -21.30
C CYS A 748 -25.34 -31.70 -21.53
N GLN A 749 -24.28 -32.47 -21.76
CA GLN A 749 -24.32 -33.94 -21.77
C GLN A 749 -24.64 -34.47 -20.36
N ASP A 750 -24.90 -35.77 -20.24
CA ASP A 750 -25.14 -36.40 -18.94
C ASP A 750 -23.97 -36.13 -17.98
N ILE A 751 -24.32 -35.62 -16.80
CA ILE A 751 -23.37 -35.22 -15.77
C ILE A 751 -23.06 -36.42 -14.88
N HIS A 752 -21.78 -36.69 -14.69
CA HIS A 752 -21.31 -37.75 -13.81
C HIS A 752 -21.25 -37.22 -12.37
N GLU A 753 -22.42 -37.17 -11.71
CA GLU A 753 -22.58 -36.58 -10.38
C GLU A 753 -21.70 -37.23 -9.31
N SER A 754 -21.64 -38.56 -9.28
CA SER A 754 -20.84 -39.32 -8.30
C SER A 754 -19.37 -38.91 -8.33
N PHE A 755 -18.82 -38.74 -9.53
CA PHE A 755 -17.46 -38.25 -9.73
C PHE A 755 -17.30 -36.80 -9.22
N LEU A 756 -18.23 -35.90 -9.53
CA LEU A 756 -18.14 -34.51 -9.06
C LEU A 756 -18.28 -34.38 -7.53
N TRP A 757 -19.13 -35.19 -6.90
CA TRP A 757 -19.24 -35.27 -5.44
C TRP A 757 -17.96 -35.79 -4.79
N GLU A 758 -17.36 -36.84 -5.36
CA GLU A 758 -16.06 -37.36 -4.91
C GLU A 758 -14.97 -36.28 -5.03
N ARG A 759 -14.89 -35.61 -6.18
CA ARG A 759 -13.93 -34.52 -6.41
C ARG A 759 -14.15 -33.35 -5.44
N LEU A 760 -15.39 -32.96 -5.18
CA LEU A 760 -15.72 -31.91 -4.19
C LEU A 760 -15.23 -32.30 -2.79
N SER A 761 -15.53 -33.52 -2.35
CA SER A 761 -15.10 -34.02 -1.03
C SER A 761 -13.57 -34.08 -0.91
N VAL A 762 -12.88 -34.56 -1.95
CA VAL A 762 -11.41 -34.61 -1.99
C VAL A 762 -10.82 -33.19 -1.96
N THR A 763 -11.40 -32.24 -2.70
CA THR A 763 -10.96 -30.84 -2.69
C THR A 763 -11.17 -30.21 -1.33
N GLN A 764 -12.31 -30.42 -0.65
CA GLN A 764 -12.58 -29.91 0.69
C GLN A 764 -11.54 -30.40 1.71
N ALA A 765 -11.26 -31.72 1.72
CA ALA A 765 -10.25 -32.30 2.59
C ALA A 765 -8.84 -31.77 2.28
N THR A 766 -8.50 -31.67 0.98
CA THR A 766 -7.19 -31.19 0.53
C THR A 766 -6.96 -29.73 0.91
N VAL A 767 -7.93 -28.85 0.63
CA VAL A 767 -7.84 -27.42 0.98
C VAL A 767 -7.64 -27.24 2.48
N ARG A 768 -8.42 -27.93 3.31
CA ARG A 768 -8.26 -27.87 4.77
C ARG A 768 -6.87 -28.35 5.21
N ALA A 769 -6.36 -29.44 4.63
CA ALA A 769 -5.05 -30.00 4.98
C ALA A 769 -3.88 -29.09 4.57
N VAL A 770 -3.90 -28.51 3.37
CA VAL A 770 -2.81 -27.63 2.91
C VAL A 770 -2.81 -26.28 3.62
N LEU A 771 -3.99 -25.75 3.98
CA LEU A 771 -4.08 -24.54 4.80
C LEU A 771 -3.65 -24.78 6.25
N ALA A 772 -3.82 -26.02 6.77
CA ALA A 772 -3.27 -26.42 8.05
C ALA A 772 -1.75 -26.58 8.02
N ASP A 773 -1.14 -26.77 6.85
CA ASP A 773 0.32 -26.89 6.68
C ASP A 773 0.98 -25.56 6.28
N ASP A 774 1.12 -24.66 7.25
CA ASP A 774 1.73 -23.33 7.10
C ASP A 774 1.00 -22.44 6.09
N PHE A 775 -0.34 -22.49 6.12
CA PHE A 775 -1.20 -21.59 5.36
C PHE A 775 -0.87 -21.61 3.85
N ASP A 776 -0.70 -22.80 3.25
CA ASP A 776 -0.26 -22.97 1.86
C ASP A 776 -1.38 -22.61 0.87
N THR A 777 -1.63 -21.31 0.70
CA THR A 777 -2.69 -20.77 -0.16
C THR A 777 -2.51 -21.10 -1.65
N PRO A 778 -1.30 -21.16 -2.24
CA PRO A 778 -1.16 -21.55 -3.65
C PRO A 778 -1.69 -22.96 -3.90
N LYS A 779 -1.33 -23.94 -3.07
CA LYS A 779 -1.86 -25.30 -3.19
C LYS A 779 -3.36 -25.40 -2.97
N ALA A 780 -3.90 -24.56 -2.07
CA ALA A 780 -5.35 -24.46 -1.89
C ALA A 780 -6.03 -23.95 -3.17
N MET A 781 -5.48 -22.91 -3.80
CA MET A 781 -5.97 -22.38 -5.07
C MET A 781 -5.87 -23.43 -6.19
N ASP A 782 -4.76 -24.18 -6.28
CA ASP A 782 -4.61 -25.28 -7.25
C ASP A 782 -5.70 -26.35 -7.08
N ALA A 783 -6.02 -26.73 -5.84
CA ALA A 783 -7.07 -27.72 -5.57
C ALA A 783 -8.47 -27.20 -5.97
N ILE A 784 -8.74 -25.91 -5.76
CA ILE A 784 -9.98 -25.24 -6.18
C ILE A 784 -10.07 -25.17 -7.70
N MET A 785 -8.99 -24.75 -8.37
CA MET A 785 -8.93 -24.66 -9.83
C MET A 785 -9.06 -26.03 -10.50
N ASN A 786 -8.53 -27.10 -9.90
CA ASN A 786 -8.75 -28.47 -10.37
C ASN A 786 -10.21 -28.91 -10.25
N LEU A 787 -10.92 -28.53 -9.19
CA LEU A 787 -12.35 -28.79 -9.05
C LEU A 787 -13.15 -28.05 -10.13
N ILE A 788 -12.83 -26.78 -10.35
CA ILE A 788 -13.42 -25.93 -11.40
C ILE A 788 -13.17 -26.54 -12.79
N HIS A 789 -11.97 -27.04 -13.05
CA HIS A 789 -11.63 -27.69 -14.31
C HIS A 789 -12.53 -28.90 -14.58
N HIS A 790 -12.67 -29.83 -13.61
CA HIS A 790 -13.55 -30.99 -13.76
C HIS A 790 -15.03 -30.59 -13.92
N GLY A 791 -15.48 -29.56 -13.21
CA GLY A 791 -16.83 -29.00 -13.39
C GLY A 791 -17.04 -28.45 -14.80
N ASN A 792 -16.11 -27.64 -15.31
CA ASN A 792 -16.16 -27.09 -16.66
C ASN A 792 -16.12 -28.18 -17.75
N CYS A 793 -15.40 -29.28 -17.54
CA CYS A 793 -15.40 -30.43 -18.47
C CYS A 793 -16.78 -31.09 -18.60
N GLN A 794 -17.62 -31.04 -17.55
CA GLN A 794 -18.98 -31.59 -17.60
C GLN A 794 -20.05 -30.55 -17.99
N LEU A 795 -19.75 -29.26 -17.87
CA LEU A 795 -20.61 -28.16 -18.31
C LEU A 795 -20.45 -27.83 -19.81
N GLN A 796 -19.96 -28.78 -20.62
CA GLN A 796 -19.80 -28.56 -22.06
C GLN A 796 -21.18 -28.51 -22.75
N PRO A 797 -21.49 -27.43 -23.47
CA PRO A 797 -22.83 -27.23 -24.01
C PRO A 797 -23.11 -28.12 -25.23
N VAL A 798 -24.30 -28.71 -25.29
CA VAL A 798 -24.73 -29.67 -26.34
C VAL A 798 -25.87 -29.09 -27.19
N THR A 799 -26.05 -29.56 -28.42
CA THR A 799 -27.02 -29.03 -29.40
C THR A 799 -28.33 -29.82 -29.53
N LYS A 800 -28.42 -31.02 -28.94
CA LYS A 800 -29.61 -31.87 -28.86
C LYS A 800 -29.55 -32.68 -27.57
N VAL A 801 -30.64 -32.74 -26.81
CA VAL A 801 -30.73 -33.55 -25.59
C VAL A 801 -31.97 -34.43 -25.69
N ASP A 802 -31.79 -35.75 -25.60
CA ASP A 802 -32.87 -36.70 -25.31
C ASP A 802 -33.19 -36.58 -23.82
N GLY A 803 -34.48 -36.44 -23.48
CA GLY A 803 -34.97 -35.93 -22.19
C GLY A 803 -34.50 -36.67 -20.93
N THR A 804 -33.29 -36.37 -20.45
CA THR A 804 -32.78 -36.81 -19.15
C THR A 804 -33.10 -35.80 -18.03
N SER A 805 -33.31 -36.34 -16.83
CA SER A 805 -33.64 -35.57 -15.63
C SER A 805 -32.44 -34.74 -15.17
N ARG A 806 -32.58 -33.41 -15.18
CA ARG A 806 -31.55 -32.47 -14.72
C ARG A 806 -31.48 -32.44 -13.19
N CYS A 807 -30.31 -32.71 -12.61
CA CYS A 807 -30.07 -32.58 -11.17
C CYS A 807 -29.03 -31.49 -10.89
N PRO A 808 -29.44 -30.30 -10.43
CA PRO A 808 -28.53 -29.18 -10.17
C PRO A 808 -27.74 -29.29 -8.85
N ALA A 809 -27.97 -30.33 -8.06
CA ALA A 809 -27.53 -30.40 -6.66
C ALA A 809 -26.00 -30.32 -6.49
N VAL A 810 -25.25 -31.07 -7.30
CA VAL A 810 -23.78 -31.12 -7.18
C VAL A 810 -23.13 -29.78 -7.53
N PHE A 811 -23.61 -29.10 -8.58
CA PHE A 811 -23.13 -27.77 -8.94
C PHE A 811 -23.53 -26.72 -7.90
N GLY A 812 -24.72 -26.84 -7.30
CA GLY A 812 -25.11 -26.01 -6.16
C GLY A 812 -24.14 -26.13 -4.98
N ALA A 813 -23.75 -27.37 -4.63
CA ALA A 813 -22.79 -27.62 -3.56
C ALA A 813 -21.37 -27.12 -3.89
N MET A 814 -20.92 -27.33 -5.13
CA MET A 814 -19.64 -26.80 -5.61
C MET A 814 -19.62 -25.27 -5.56
N LEU A 815 -20.69 -24.60 -6.02
CA LEU A 815 -20.80 -23.14 -6.00
C LEU A 815 -20.83 -22.59 -4.57
N SER A 816 -21.58 -23.22 -3.66
CA SER A 816 -21.58 -22.83 -2.25
C SER A 816 -20.18 -22.93 -1.70
N TYR A 817 -19.52 -24.07 -1.86
CA TYR A 817 -18.18 -24.28 -1.34
C TYR A 817 -17.15 -23.28 -1.91
N ILE A 818 -17.16 -23.05 -3.23
CA ILE A 818 -16.23 -22.10 -3.88
C ILE A 818 -16.49 -20.67 -3.41
N ARG A 819 -17.74 -20.25 -3.27
CA ARG A 819 -18.07 -18.92 -2.74
C ARG A 819 -17.65 -18.78 -1.30
N ASP A 820 -17.95 -19.77 -0.47
CA ASP A 820 -17.66 -19.76 0.96
C ASP A 820 -16.14 -19.73 1.22
N ILE A 821 -15.35 -20.52 0.47
CA ILE A 821 -13.89 -20.54 0.64
C ILE A 821 -13.24 -19.26 0.10
N MET A 822 -13.70 -18.72 -1.03
CA MET A 822 -13.16 -17.48 -1.59
C MET A 822 -13.51 -16.28 -0.71
N ASP A 823 -14.73 -16.23 -0.19
CA ASP A 823 -15.15 -15.24 0.81
C ASP A 823 -14.33 -15.38 2.11
N ALA A 824 -14.11 -16.60 2.58
CA ALA A 824 -13.24 -16.87 3.72
C ALA A 824 -11.83 -16.33 3.47
N LEU A 825 -11.27 -16.51 2.28
CA LEU A 825 -9.99 -15.95 1.88
C LEU A 825 -10.05 -14.45 1.57
N GLY A 826 -11.23 -13.83 1.59
CA GLY A 826 -11.51 -12.40 1.41
C GLY A 826 -11.59 -11.92 -0.04
N VAL A 827 -11.82 -12.83 -0.99
CA VAL A 827 -12.12 -12.53 -2.40
C VAL A 827 -13.62 -12.62 -2.60
N ASP A 828 -14.24 -11.51 -2.99
CA ASP A 828 -15.69 -11.48 -3.20
C ASP A 828 -16.05 -11.85 -4.64
N LEU A 829 -16.82 -12.92 -4.81
CA LEU A 829 -17.32 -13.39 -6.10
C LEU A 829 -18.76 -12.94 -6.40
N LEU A 830 -19.40 -12.17 -5.52
CA LEU A 830 -20.78 -11.68 -5.68
C LEU A 830 -20.85 -10.27 -6.31
N ASP A 831 -19.72 -9.55 -6.36
CA ASP A 831 -19.63 -8.13 -6.75
C ASP A 831 -19.70 -7.84 -8.26
N GLU A 832 -19.92 -8.83 -9.14
CA GLU A 832 -20.13 -8.55 -10.57
C GLU A 832 -21.44 -7.80 -10.87
N LYS A 833 -22.28 -7.53 -9.86
CA LYS A 833 -23.54 -6.78 -10.04
C LYS A 833 -23.51 -5.29 -9.70
N GLU A 834 -22.44 -4.73 -9.13
CA GLU A 834 -22.45 -3.31 -8.69
C GLU A 834 -21.25 -2.48 -9.20
N SER A 835 -20.89 -2.64 -10.47
CA SER A 835 -20.20 -1.56 -11.19
C SER A 835 -21.23 -0.55 -11.73
N PRO A 836 -21.01 0.78 -11.72
CA PRO A 836 -21.93 1.75 -12.35
C PRO A 836 -22.09 1.58 -13.88
N SER A 837 -21.21 0.79 -14.50
CA SER A 837 -21.33 0.31 -15.88
C SER A 837 -22.25 -0.90 -16.04
N ALA A 838 -22.53 -1.64 -14.95
CA ALA A 838 -23.32 -2.86 -14.92
C ALA A 838 -24.83 -2.61 -15.02
N GLU A 839 -25.35 -1.42 -14.70
CA GLU A 839 -26.76 -1.11 -15.00
C GLU A 839 -27.00 -1.11 -16.52
N SER A 840 -26.06 -0.53 -17.27
CA SER A 840 -26.15 -0.49 -18.74
C SER A 840 -25.85 -1.86 -19.35
N SER A 841 -24.88 -2.60 -18.78
CA SER A 841 -24.49 -3.92 -19.26
C SER A 841 -25.47 -5.02 -18.88
N SER A 842 -26.15 -4.93 -17.72
CA SER A 842 -27.20 -5.88 -17.31
C SER A 842 -28.51 -5.61 -18.03
N ILE A 843 -28.86 -4.34 -18.28
CA ILE A 843 -29.96 -4.00 -19.19
C ILE A 843 -29.62 -4.51 -20.59
N LEU A 844 -28.41 -4.27 -21.09
CA LEU A 844 -27.98 -4.81 -22.39
C LEU A 844 -28.00 -6.33 -22.41
N HIS A 845 -27.51 -7.00 -21.35
CA HIS A 845 -27.52 -8.45 -21.23
C HIS A 845 -28.94 -9.00 -21.21
N ASN A 846 -29.85 -8.39 -20.45
CA ASN A 846 -31.26 -8.76 -20.41
C ASN A 846 -31.95 -8.50 -21.75
N VAL A 847 -31.64 -7.38 -22.42
CA VAL A 847 -32.19 -7.05 -23.75
C VAL A 847 -31.68 -8.03 -24.79
N VAL A 848 -30.39 -8.36 -24.78
CA VAL A 848 -29.79 -9.35 -25.68
C VAL A 848 -30.37 -10.74 -25.40
N GLU A 849 -30.55 -11.11 -24.13
CA GLU A 849 -31.19 -12.37 -23.73
C GLU A 849 -32.62 -12.47 -24.29
N GLN A 850 -33.45 -11.44 -24.07
CA GLN A 850 -34.82 -11.41 -24.60
C GLN A 850 -34.86 -11.39 -26.13
N LEU A 851 -33.92 -10.69 -26.77
CA LEU A 851 -33.80 -10.62 -28.23
C LEU A 851 -33.40 -11.98 -28.83
N VAL A 852 -32.47 -12.69 -28.19
CA VAL A 852 -32.04 -14.03 -28.59
C VAL A 852 -33.13 -15.07 -28.33
N SER A 853 -33.86 -14.95 -27.21
CA SER A 853 -35.04 -15.78 -26.91
C SER A 853 -36.12 -15.61 -27.98
N PHE A 854 -36.52 -14.36 -28.27
CA PHE A 854 -37.50 -14.06 -29.31
C PHE A 854 -37.06 -14.57 -30.68
N ARG A 855 -35.80 -14.35 -31.06
CA ARG A 855 -35.23 -14.89 -32.31
C ARG A 855 -35.31 -16.41 -32.34
N SER A 856 -35.05 -17.09 -31.22
CA SER A 856 -35.10 -18.56 -31.12
C SER A 856 -36.53 -19.07 -31.35
N GLU A 857 -37.53 -18.42 -30.76
CA GLU A 857 -38.95 -18.75 -30.97
C GLU A 857 -39.37 -18.58 -32.44
N VAL A 858 -39.03 -17.43 -33.04
CA VAL A 858 -39.33 -17.16 -34.46
C VAL A 858 -38.62 -18.15 -35.38
N ARG A 859 -37.36 -18.48 -35.09
CA ARG A 859 -36.60 -19.48 -35.84
C ARG A 859 -37.22 -20.87 -35.71
N ASN A 860 -37.64 -21.27 -34.52
CA ASN A 860 -38.29 -22.57 -34.28
C ASN A 860 -39.65 -22.67 -34.97
N PHE A 861 -40.44 -21.60 -34.95
CA PHE A 861 -41.69 -21.51 -35.69
C PHE A 861 -41.48 -21.60 -37.21
N ALA A 862 -40.43 -20.96 -37.73
CA ALA A 862 -40.10 -21.05 -39.15
C ALA A 862 -39.55 -22.42 -39.56
N LEU A 863 -39.06 -23.22 -38.61
CA LEU A 863 -38.57 -24.59 -38.81
C LEU A 863 -39.60 -25.67 -38.49
N SER A 864 -40.76 -25.32 -37.89
CA SER A 864 -41.83 -26.29 -37.61
C SER A 864 -42.57 -26.67 -38.89
N VAL A 865 -42.98 -27.94 -38.98
CA VAL A 865 -43.77 -28.50 -40.07
C VAL A 865 -45.20 -28.67 -39.56
N GLU A 866 -46.19 -28.20 -40.31
CA GLU A 866 -47.58 -28.60 -40.09
C GLU A 866 -47.79 -29.98 -40.73
N ASP A 867 -48.08 -30.98 -39.90
CA ASP A 867 -48.59 -32.26 -40.35
C ASP A 867 -50.06 -32.08 -40.74
N GLU A 868 -50.34 -31.77 -42.00
CA GLU A 868 -51.67 -32.01 -42.54
C GLU A 868 -51.84 -33.53 -42.75
N ALA A 869 -52.78 -34.08 -41.98
CA ALA A 869 -53.17 -35.47 -42.02
C ALA A 869 -53.63 -35.88 -43.43
N THR A 870 -52.93 -36.84 -44.04
CA THR A 870 -53.54 -37.80 -44.97
C THR A 870 -52.87 -39.16 -44.79
N GLN A 871 -53.69 -40.16 -44.45
CA GLN A 871 -53.33 -41.57 -44.42
C GLN A 871 -52.92 -42.01 -45.83
N ASP A 872 -51.75 -42.66 -45.97
CA ASP A 872 -51.67 -43.95 -46.67
C ASP A 872 -50.28 -44.61 -46.61
N HIS A 873 -50.31 -45.94 -46.69
CA HIS A 873 -49.23 -46.88 -46.43
C HIS A 873 -48.12 -46.95 -47.53
N HIS A 874 -46.96 -47.44 -47.08
CA HIS A 874 -45.87 -48.14 -47.81
C HIS A 874 -44.58 -47.40 -48.26
N SER A 875 -43.51 -47.74 -47.51
CA SER A 875 -42.17 -48.20 -47.98
C SER A 875 -41.01 -47.20 -48.16
N SER A 876 -39.84 -47.68 -47.69
CA SER A 876 -38.45 -47.26 -47.95
C SER A 876 -37.90 -45.98 -47.27
N ASN A 877 -37.12 -46.21 -46.19
CA ASN A 877 -36.38 -45.17 -45.45
C ASN A 877 -35.06 -44.82 -46.16
N ILE A 878 -35.02 -43.65 -46.80
CA ILE A 878 -33.81 -42.86 -47.07
C ILE A 878 -34.02 -41.49 -46.39
N PRO A 879 -33.10 -40.99 -45.55
CA PRO A 879 -33.31 -39.71 -44.87
C PRO A 879 -33.13 -38.54 -45.84
N GLN A 880 -34.21 -38.06 -46.45
CA GLN A 880 -34.20 -36.78 -47.17
C GLN A 880 -34.13 -35.61 -46.18
N ARG A 881 -33.22 -34.66 -46.43
CA ARG A 881 -33.12 -33.39 -45.69
C ARG A 881 -34.45 -32.63 -45.77
N LYS A 882 -35.11 -32.47 -44.62
CA LYS A 882 -36.34 -31.67 -44.42
C LYS A 882 -36.13 -30.25 -44.97
N ARG A 883 -36.88 -29.85 -45.99
CA ARG A 883 -36.88 -28.48 -46.55
C ARG A 883 -37.90 -27.62 -45.76
N PRO A 884 -37.53 -26.40 -45.31
CA PRO A 884 -38.47 -25.49 -44.66
C PRO A 884 -39.56 -25.04 -45.66
N GLN A 885 -40.76 -24.75 -45.15
CA GLN A 885 -41.88 -24.31 -46.00
C GLN A 885 -41.50 -22.99 -46.74
N PRO A 886 -41.84 -22.83 -48.04
CA PRO A 886 -41.38 -21.71 -48.86
C PRO A 886 -41.82 -20.32 -48.35
N ASP A 887 -42.99 -20.27 -47.74
CA ASP A 887 -43.67 -19.12 -47.14
C ASP A 887 -43.01 -18.63 -45.83
N ARG A 888 -42.34 -19.52 -45.09
CA ARG A 888 -41.62 -19.21 -43.84
C ARG A 888 -40.14 -18.86 -44.04
N LEU A 889 -39.63 -18.99 -45.27
CA LEU A 889 -38.25 -18.65 -45.63
C LEU A 889 -37.84 -17.18 -45.32
N PRO A 890 -38.73 -16.17 -45.46
CA PRO A 890 -38.42 -14.80 -45.05
C PRO A 890 -38.09 -14.65 -43.56
N LEU A 891 -38.72 -15.46 -42.68
CA LEU A 891 -38.47 -15.43 -41.23
C LEU A 891 -37.08 -15.98 -40.89
N LEU A 892 -36.64 -17.04 -41.59
CA LEU A 892 -35.28 -17.57 -41.45
C LEU A 892 -34.23 -16.55 -41.90
N LYS A 893 -34.48 -15.84 -43.02
CA LYS A 893 -33.62 -14.76 -43.49
C LYS A 893 -33.53 -13.62 -42.48
N ALA A 894 -34.64 -13.24 -41.84
CA ALA A 894 -34.66 -12.22 -40.79
C ALA A 894 -33.86 -12.66 -39.55
N CYS A 895 -33.96 -13.93 -39.15
CA CYS A 895 -33.18 -14.49 -38.04
C CYS A 895 -31.67 -14.51 -38.34
N ASP A 896 -31.28 -14.80 -39.59
CA ASP A 896 -29.88 -14.77 -40.02
C ASP A 896 -29.34 -13.33 -40.11
N ALA A 897 -30.15 -12.38 -40.60
CA ALA A 897 -29.80 -10.96 -40.62
C ALA A 897 -29.53 -10.43 -39.19
N LEU A 898 -30.43 -10.71 -38.25
CA LEU A 898 -30.26 -10.30 -36.85
C LEU A 898 -28.98 -10.88 -36.21
N ARG A 899 -28.64 -12.15 -36.50
CA ARG A 899 -27.37 -12.74 -36.04
C ARG A 899 -26.16 -12.02 -36.63
N ASN A 900 -26.20 -11.69 -37.91
CA ASN A 900 -25.10 -11.05 -38.61
C ASN A 900 -24.91 -9.59 -38.16
N ASP A 901 -25.99 -8.88 -37.83
CA ASP A 901 -25.95 -7.48 -37.38
C ASP A 901 -25.45 -7.34 -35.93
N LEU A 902 -25.69 -8.36 -35.10
CA LEU A 902 -25.23 -8.39 -33.70
C LEU A 902 -23.74 -8.78 -33.57
N MET A 903 -23.18 -9.46 -34.57
CA MET A 903 -21.79 -9.93 -34.54
C MET A 903 -20.74 -8.80 -34.51
N PRO A 904 -20.84 -7.72 -35.33
CA PRO A 904 -19.96 -6.54 -35.22
C PRO A 904 -20.08 -5.80 -33.89
N LEU A 905 -21.22 -5.93 -33.21
CA LEU A 905 -21.48 -5.32 -31.91
C LEU A 905 -20.92 -6.16 -30.75
N GLY A 906 -20.20 -7.24 -31.04
CA GLY A 906 -19.55 -8.11 -30.06
C GLY A 906 -20.46 -9.20 -29.49
N VAL A 907 -21.72 -9.30 -29.95
CA VAL A 907 -22.69 -10.32 -29.53
C VAL A 907 -22.67 -11.46 -30.54
N HIS A 908 -22.10 -12.59 -30.15
CA HIS A 908 -22.03 -13.78 -31.00
C HIS A 908 -23.15 -14.76 -30.65
N ILE A 909 -24.13 -14.89 -31.53
CA ILE A 909 -25.21 -15.88 -31.38
C ILE A 909 -24.79 -17.20 -32.03
N LYS A 910 -24.85 -18.29 -31.26
CA LYS A 910 -24.58 -19.67 -31.69
C LYS A 910 -25.89 -20.48 -31.64
N ASP A 911 -26.35 -20.89 -32.83
CA ASP A 911 -27.54 -21.74 -32.98
C ASP A 911 -27.20 -23.21 -32.73
N ARG A 912 -27.98 -23.86 -31.88
CA ARG A 912 -27.76 -25.21 -31.36
C ARG A 912 -29.08 -25.99 -31.34
N GLY A 913 -29.44 -26.60 -32.47
CA GLY A 913 -30.73 -27.28 -32.61
C GLY A 913 -31.89 -26.28 -32.57
N THR A 914 -32.82 -26.44 -31.62
CA THR A 914 -33.93 -25.50 -31.37
C THR A 914 -33.55 -24.35 -30.45
N ASN A 915 -32.36 -24.35 -29.86
CA ASN A 915 -31.94 -23.32 -28.90
C ASN A 915 -30.87 -22.41 -29.51
N SER A 916 -30.90 -21.12 -29.18
CA SER A 916 -29.79 -20.20 -29.49
C SER A 916 -29.13 -19.74 -28.19
N THR A 917 -27.81 -19.81 -28.15
CA THR A 917 -26.97 -19.29 -27.06
C THR A 917 -26.20 -18.08 -27.56
N TRP A 918 -25.75 -17.19 -26.68
CA TRP A 918 -24.99 -16.02 -27.09
C TRP A 918 -23.84 -15.71 -26.12
N GLU A 919 -22.80 -15.04 -26.61
CA GLU A 919 -21.66 -14.56 -25.81
C GLU A 919 -21.32 -13.11 -26.22
N ILE A 920 -20.99 -12.25 -25.25
CA ILE A 920 -20.38 -10.94 -25.52
C ILE A 920 -18.86 -11.11 -25.48
N LYS A 921 -18.19 -10.94 -26.62
CA LYS A 921 -16.73 -10.86 -26.67
C LYS A 921 -16.31 -9.40 -26.66
N GLN A 922 -15.54 -8.99 -25.65
CA GLN A 922 -14.83 -7.73 -25.71
C GLN A 922 -13.82 -7.80 -26.86
N GLN A 923 -13.88 -6.83 -27.79
CA GLN A 923 -12.88 -6.73 -28.86
C GLN A 923 -11.49 -6.65 -28.24
N GLN A 924 -10.69 -7.72 -28.37
CA GLN A 924 -9.26 -7.60 -28.22
C GLN A 924 -8.80 -6.52 -29.20
N LYS A 925 -8.18 -5.44 -28.69
CA LYS A 925 -7.42 -4.51 -29.52
C LYS A 925 -6.31 -5.30 -30.19
N GLY A 926 -6.60 -5.79 -31.38
CA GLY A 926 -5.64 -6.47 -32.24
C GLY A 926 -4.48 -5.52 -32.53
N ASN A 927 -3.29 -6.01 -32.23
CA ASN A 927 -2.01 -5.43 -32.59
C ASN A 927 -1.91 -5.45 -34.13
N ARG A 928 -2.43 -4.42 -34.81
CA ARG A 928 -2.17 -4.16 -36.22
C ARG A 928 -1.08 -3.10 -36.29
N ASP A 929 0.17 -3.54 -36.20
CA ASP A 929 1.35 -2.80 -36.65
C ASP A 929 2.45 -3.85 -36.88
N ASN A 930 2.32 -4.58 -37.98
CA ASN A 930 3.41 -5.31 -38.66
C ASN A 930 2.86 -5.81 -40.00
N GLU A 931 2.57 -4.87 -40.90
CA GLU A 931 2.53 -5.05 -42.36
C GLU A 931 2.25 -3.68 -43.01
N SER A 932 3.26 -2.81 -43.03
CA SER A 932 3.54 -1.85 -44.12
C SER A 932 4.96 -1.32 -43.96
#